data_AF-A0A2S9XFG5-F1
#
_entry.id   AF-A0A2S9XFG5-F1
#
_cell.length_a   1.000
_cell.length_b   1.000
_cell.length_c   1.000
_cell.angle_alpha   90.00
_cell.angle_beta   90.00
_cell.angle_gamma   90.00
#
_symmetry.space_group_name_H-M   'P 1'
#
loop_
_entity.id
_entity.type
_entity.pdbx_description
1 polymer ?
#
loop_
_entity_poly.entity_id
_entity_poly.type
_entity_poly.pdbx_seq_one_letter_code
_entity_poly.pdbx_strand_id
1 'polypeptide(L)'
;MTPEGLRRRALLVAVPADDGKNQLSVDYAVNRVAQELEDRFAFDIERCVGARATREGILEALGAWVDRCRADDVDVCVFYYFGHGGRVQFVDLPAVIDEVFGYVTCRRVEPVDPDGRPSFEGVLGCELSAKLSVLAEPKRSVVALLDCCYAGQLVRGGCSADTLRRVSAPACVRTFFERTHAELAVDSHPDIVRLVGSTPKRESFVRTVEQGQIGFMTHALLETLAEQRGCRGTAPSLGDDKDSLPGPWGRAERGCRGTAPSLGDDKDSKDSLPASWDGVARRVRQLVIDEVGEGQWVSFAGPRERLLFSTADARVPRTVGLVKDPDSPSHAWLRVGGLQGVELGDQWGVTSPVHALGRAAEPLAVGEVVRVDLNRACVEFAAGVDVGRLRSNAAELVAAARRVDVETQDEASRARLRSSAWLRPVVGAQGSAALGFDEPEGAIELLEDRARGERLLSALRGLADEPSGRCLEQLPVAWSWGVVGKDEELSTSRATLASEARIWLKFESRWPRAQRWFVNVIYIDVAGRPWQLNARVPTGIELERGDRELLGLRAGATEAGLALPGGEGGVGLVSGRAKIVVVETPRPLEFGHLVCSSRASSIDAYAMQGLRPRKSPVIRRRGPQLPELVLRWAVQIVDLEIR
;
A
#
# COMPACT_ATOMS: atom_id res chain seq x y z
N MET A 1 22.90 1.05 14.83
CA MET A 1 23.48 -0.21 14.36
C MET A 1 22.81 -0.53 13.04
N THR A 2 23.53 -0.42 11.92
CA THR A 2 23.17 -1.28 10.77
C THR A 2 23.14 -2.70 11.30
N PRO A 3 22.12 -3.54 11.00
CA PRO A 3 22.17 -4.96 11.35
C PRO A 3 23.52 -5.49 10.88
N GLU A 4 24.44 -5.73 11.81
CA GLU A 4 25.83 -6.04 11.50
C GLU A 4 25.81 -7.34 10.70
N GLY A 5 26.29 -7.28 9.45
CA GLY A 5 26.47 -8.47 8.61
C GLY A 5 25.55 -8.61 7.39
N LEU A 6 24.50 -7.81 7.21
CA LEU A 6 23.72 -7.92 5.96
C LEU A 6 24.50 -7.34 4.77
N ARG A 7 24.67 -8.14 3.72
CA ARG A 7 25.20 -7.71 2.42
C ARG A 7 24.09 -7.04 1.63
N ARG A 8 24.38 -5.86 1.08
CA ARG A 8 23.40 -5.03 0.37
C ARG A 8 23.95 -4.56 -0.96
N ARG A 9 23.20 -4.77 -2.04
CA ARG A 9 23.54 -4.30 -3.39
C ARG A 9 22.38 -3.53 -4.00
N ALA A 10 22.69 -2.48 -4.76
CA ALA A 10 21.71 -1.72 -5.50
C ALA A 10 22.11 -1.55 -6.97
N LEU A 11 21.14 -1.66 -7.86
CA LEU A 11 21.25 -1.25 -9.27
C LEU A 11 20.35 -0.04 -9.49
N LEU A 12 20.97 1.10 -9.80
CA LEU A 12 20.28 2.35 -10.09
C LEU A 12 20.28 2.62 -11.60
N VAL A 13 19.09 2.64 -12.19
CA VAL A 13 18.86 2.91 -13.61
C VAL A 13 18.22 4.28 -13.75
N ALA A 14 18.76 5.12 -14.64
CA ALA A 14 18.05 6.34 -15.03
C ALA A 14 18.22 6.68 -16.50
N VAL A 15 17.10 7.11 -17.09
CA VAL A 15 16.97 7.34 -18.52
C VAL A 15 16.60 8.82 -18.74
N PRO A 16 17.48 9.62 -19.37
CA PRO A 16 17.19 11.02 -19.62
C PRO A 16 15.99 11.17 -20.56
N ALA A 17 15.26 12.27 -20.39
CA ALA A 17 14.22 12.65 -21.33
C ALA A 17 14.84 13.36 -22.53
N ASP A 18 14.84 12.70 -23.69
CA ASP A 18 15.34 13.27 -24.96
C ASP A 18 14.29 14.19 -25.65
N ASP A 19 13.30 14.72 -24.92
CA ASP A 19 12.18 15.46 -25.51
C ASP A 19 12.45 16.96 -25.74
N GLY A 20 13.63 17.44 -25.32
CA GLY A 20 14.07 18.83 -25.47
C GLY A 20 13.25 19.87 -24.68
N LYS A 21 12.23 19.47 -23.93
CA LYS A 21 11.29 20.37 -23.23
C LYS A 21 11.21 20.13 -21.73
N ASN A 22 11.45 18.90 -21.27
CA ASN A 22 11.45 18.52 -19.87
C ASN A 22 12.69 17.68 -19.57
N GLN A 23 13.85 18.33 -19.40
CA GLN A 23 15.05 17.61 -18.99
C GLN A 23 14.91 17.13 -17.54
N LEU A 24 14.55 15.85 -17.38
CA LEU A 24 14.70 15.14 -16.12
C LEU A 24 16.18 15.23 -15.70
N SER A 25 16.45 15.70 -14.48
CA SER A 25 17.81 15.73 -13.93
C SER A 25 18.14 14.34 -13.40
N VAL A 26 18.39 13.42 -14.32
CA VAL A 26 18.60 12.00 -14.03
C VAL A 26 19.80 11.76 -13.12
N ASP A 27 20.88 12.52 -13.34
CA ASP A 27 22.08 12.42 -12.51
C ASP A 27 21.81 12.90 -11.09
N TYR A 28 21.07 13.99 -10.92
CA TYR A 28 20.71 14.48 -9.59
C TYR A 28 19.89 13.45 -8.81
N ALA A 29 18.80 12.94 -9.40
CA ALA A 29 17.93 11.97 -8.74
C ALA A 29 18.69 10.69 -8.34
N VAL A 30 19.47 10.12 -9.26
CA VAL A 30 20.26 8.91 -9.01
C VAL A 30 21.32 9.15 -7.95
N ASN A 31 22.06 10.27 -8.01
CA ASN A 31 23.12 10.55 -7.05
C ASN A 31 22.56 10.77 -5.64
N ARG A 32 21.39 11.40 -5.50
CA ARG A 32 20.73 11.58 -4.20
C ARG A 32 20.26 10.27 -3.59
N VAL A 33 19.66 9.38 -4.39
CA VAL A 33 19.28 8.03 -3.93
C VAL A 33 20.52 7.21 -3.59
N ALA A 34 21.54 7.25 -4.44
CA ALA A 34 22.79 6.53 -4.21
C ALA A 34 23.46 6.95 -2.91
N GLN A 35 23.61 8.26 -2.70
CA GLN A 35 24.19 8.82 -1.49
C GLN A 35 23.41 8.37 -0.25
N GLU A 36 22.08 8.42 -0.28
CA GLU A 36 21.27 8.02 0.87
C GLU A 36 21.37 6.51 1.16
N LEU A 37 21.52 5.66 0.13
CA LEU A 37 21.73 4.22 0.28
C LEU A 37 23.15 3.87 0.75
N GLU A 38 24.18 4.51 0.20
CA GLU A 38 25.60 4.37 0.58
C GLU A 38 25.82 4.84 2.03
N ASP A 39 25.52 6.12 2.33
CA ASP A 39 25.87 6.77 3.59
C ASP A 39 25.15 6.17 4.81
N ARG A 40 23.96 5.58 4.61
CA ARG A 40 23.13 5.07 5.73
C ARG A 40 23.07 3.58 5.86
N PHE A 41 23.04 2.91 4.73
CA PHE A 41 22.69 1.50 4.68
C PHE A 41 23.85 0.67 4.10
N ALA A 42 24.96 1.32 3.73
CA ALA A 42 26.18 0.69 3.22
C ALA A 42 25.90 -0.24 2.02
N PHE A 43 25.10 0.24 1.07
CA PHE A 43 24.88 -0.47 -0.19
C PHE A 43 26.11 -0.36 -1.10
N ASP A 44 26.45 -1.48 -1.75
CA ASP A 44 27.29 -1.45 -2.94
C ASP A 44 26.43 -1.11 -4.17
N ILE A 45 26.79 -0.03 -4.89
CA ILE A 45 25.93 0.60 -5.89
C ILE A 45 26.51 0.48 -7.30
N GLU A 46 25.72 -0.14 -8.16
CA GLU A 46 25.91 -0.14 -9.60
C GLU A 46 24.97 0.85 -10.28
N ARG A 47 25.44 1.52 -11.33
CA ARG A 47 24.66 2.52 -12.07
C ARG A 47 24.55 2.11 -13.54
N CYS A 48 23.36 2.23 -14.12
CA CYS A 48 23.09 2.14 -15.56
C CYS A 48 22.39 3.43 -16.02
N VAL A 49 23.19 4.42 -16.43
CA VAL A 49 22.74 5.78 -16.76
C VAL A 49 23.30 6.24 -18.11
N GLY A 50 22.73 7.31 -18.65
CA GLY A 50 23.26 7.98 -19.84
C GLY A 50 23.25 7.07 -21.08
N ALA A 51 24.40 6.93 -21.75
CA ALA A 51 24.52 6.15 -22.98
C ALA A 51 24.28 4.64 -22.81
N ARG A 52 24.44 4.12 -21.58
CA ARG A 52 24.23 2.68 -21.29
C ARG A 52 22.78 2.30 -21.02
N ALA A 53 21.91 3.28 -20.79
CA ALA A 53 20.52 3.03 -20.40
C ALA A 53 19.60 2.68 -21.59
N THR A 54 20.11 1.90 -22.55
CA THR A 54 19.36 1.32 -23.67
C THR A 54 18.59 0.09 -23.20
N ARG A 55 17.71 -0.48 -24.05
CA ARG A 55 16.97 -1.71 -23.69
C ARG A 55 17.94 -2.84 -23.36
N GLU A 56 18.91 -3.09 -24.25
CA GLU A 56 19.93 -4.11 -24.11
C GLU A 56 20.80 -3.84 -22.89
N GLY A 57 21.28 -2.61 -22.73
CA GLY A 57 22.16 -2.23 -21.61
C GLY A 57 21.47 -2.33 -20.25
N ILE A 58 20.18 -2.02 -20.15
CA ILE A 58 19.41 -2.22 -18.92
C ILE A 58 19.22 -3.71 -18.63
N LEU A 59 18.83 -4.52 -19.62
CA LEU A 59 18.59 -5.96 -19.42
C LEU A 59 19.88 -6.75 -19.13
N GLU A 60 21.00 -6.35 -19.72
CA GLU A 60 22.34 -6.88 -19.46
C GLU A 60 22.82 -6.49 -18.07
N ALA A 61 22.75 -5.20 -17.72
CA ALA A 61 23.13 -4.72 -16.37
C ALA A 61 22.28 -5.40 -15.29
N LEU A 62 20.98 -5.55 -15.51
CA LEU A 62 20.08 -6.24 -14.59
C LEU A 62 20.43 -7.74 -14.47
N GLY A 63 20.72 -8.41 -15.58
CA GLY A 63 21.16 -9.82 -15.56
C GLY A 63 22.46 -10.01 -14.77
N ALA A 64 23.49 -9.24 -15.12
CA ALA A 64 24.78 -9.31 -14.45
C ALA A 64 24.70 -8.95 -12.96
N TRP A 65 23.86 -7.98 -12.60
CA TRP A 65 23.61 -7.61 -11.21
C TRP A 65 22.88 -8.71 -10.43
N VAL A 66 21.87 -9.35 -11.03
CA VAL A 66 21.19 -10.52 -10.43
C VAL A 66 22.18 -11.66 -10.20
N ASP A 67 23.02 -11.98 -11.19
CA ASP A 67 24.02 -13.05 -11.08
C ASP A 67 25.03 -12.77 -9.95
N ARG A 68 25.51 -11.52 -9.84
CA ARG A 68 26.37 -11.10 -8.71
C ARG A 68 25.66 -11.18 -7.37
N CYS A 69 24.42 -10.72 -7.27
CA CYS A 69 23.66 -10.80 -6.03
C CYS A 69 23.52 -12.24 -5.53
N ARG A 70 23.39 -13.21 -6.44
CA ARG A 70 23.35 -14.64 -6.11
C ARG A 70 24.72 -15.18 -5.73
N ALA A 71 25.75 -14.89 -6.54
CA ALA A 71 27.11 -15.37 -6.31
C ALA A 71 27.67 -14.87 -4.96
N ASP A 72 27.36 -13.63 -4.62
CA ASP A 72 27.79 -12.99 -3.38
C ASP A 72 26.79 -13.15 -2.23
N ASP A 73 25.73 -13.96 -2.41
CA ASP A 73 24.71 -14.27 -1.40
C ASP A 73 24.18 -13.02 -0.66
N VAL A 74 23.76 -12.03 -1.45
CA VAL A 74 23.30 -10.72 -0.97
C VAL A 74 21.95 -10.85 -0.27
N ASP A 75 21.82 -10.24 0.90
CA ASP A 75 20.59 -10.29 1.71
C ASP A 75 19.55 -9.26 1.25
N VAL A 76 19.99 -8.08 0.80
CA VAL A 76 19.11 -6.97 0.41
C VAL A 76 19.50 -6.44 -0.97
N CYS A 77 18.56 -6.54 -1.91
CA CYS A 77 18.74 -6.15 -3.30
C CYS A 77 17.78 -5.01 -3.66
N VAL A 78 18.30 -3.85 -4.07
CA VAL A 78 17.49 -2.69 -4.49
C VAL A 78 17.65 -2.43 -5.98
N PHE A 79 16.56 -2.50 -6.74
CA PHE A 79 16.48 -1.98 -8.09
C PHE A 79 15.77 -0.62 -8.06
N TYR A 80 16.43 0.44 -8.53
CA TYR A 80 15.83 1.77 -8.66
C TYR A 80 15.75 2.16 -10.12
N TYR A 81 14.62 2.70 -10.55
CA TYR A 81 14.43 3.27 -11.88
C TYR A 81 13.91 4.70 -11.78
N PHE A 82 14.54 5.63 -12.51
CA PHE A 82 14.04 6.98 -12.71
C PHE A 82 13.98 7.33 -14.20
N GLY A 83 12.80 7.70 -14.68
CA GLY A 83 12.60 8.04 -16.09
C GLY A 83 11.13 8.02 -16.47
N HIS A 84 10.86 7.95 -17.78
CA HIS A 84 9.49 7.78 -18.26
C HIS A 84 9.09 6.31 -18.27
N GLY A 85 7.79 6.06 -18.23
CA GLY A 85 7.23 4.76 -18.58
C GLY A 85 6.07 4.94 -19.57
N GLY A 86 5.44 3.84 -19.92
CA GLY A 86 4.30 3.84 -20.81
C GLY A 86 3.52 2.53 -20.80
N ARG A 87 2.56 2.46 -21.71
CA ARG A 87 1.70 1.29 -21.94
C ARG A 87 1.76 0.86 -23.40
N VAL A 88 1.84 -0.44 -23.63
CA VAL A 88 1.92 -1.03 -24.97
C VAL A 88 0.95 -2.21 -25.09
N GLN A 89 0.31 -2.37 -26.25
CA GLN A 89 -0.44 -3.57 -26.60
C GLN A 89 0.22 -4.19 -27.83
N PHE A 90 0.52 -5.47 -27.77
CA PHE A 90 1.11 -6.19 -28.88
C PHE A 90 0.01 -6.85 -29.71
N VAL A 91 -0.07 -6.50 -30.99
CA VAL A 91 -1.19 -6.93 -31.87
C VAL A 91 -0.98 -8.32 -32.48
N ASP A 92 0.21 -8.89 -32.33
CA ASP A 92 0.66 -10.11 -32.98
C ASP A 92 1.23 -11.14 -31.99
N LEU A 93 0.85 -11.04 -30.71
CA LEU A 93 1.08 -12.05 -29.69
C LEU A 93 -0.24 -12.75 -29.34
N PRO A 94 -0.54 -13.93 -29.92
CA PRO A 94 -1.83 -14.61 -29.76
C PRO A 94 -2.17 -14.95 -28.30
N ALA A 95 -1.16 -15.24 -27.48
CA ALA A 95 -1.33 -15.60 -26.07
C ALA A 95 -1.86 -14.44 -25.21
N VAL A 96 -1.75 -13.19 -25.67
CA VAL A 96 -1.99 -11.98 -24.88
C VAL A 96 -2.60 -10.85 -25.73
N ILE A 97 -3.38 -11.20 -26.76
CA ILE A 97 -3.76 -10.28 -27.85
C ILE A 97 -4.57 -9.05 -27.40
N ASP A 98 -5.11 -9.08 -26.19
CA ASP A 98 -5.86 -7.99 -25.55
C ASP A 98 -5.21 -7.44 -24.27
N GLU A 99 -4.01 -7.89 -23.92
CA GLU A 99 -3.30 -7.42 -22.74
C GLU A 99 -2.54 -6.11 -23.01
N VAL A 100 -2.54 -5.25 -22.00
CA VAL A 100 -1.78 -4.00 -22.02
C VAL A 100 -0.60 -4.14 -21.08
N PHE A 101 0.62 -4.02 -21.57
CA PHE A 101 1.81 -4.12 -20.75
C PHE A 101 2.29 -2.73 -20.32
N GLY A 102 2.60 -2.58 -19.03
CA GLY A 102 3.40 -1.47 -18.55
C GLY A 102 4.86 -1.65 -18.95
N TYR A 103 5.56 -0.56 -19.26
CA TYR A 103 6.99 -0.60 -19.55
C TYR A 103 7.72 0.63 -19.03
N VAL A 104 9.01 0.49 -18.73
CA VAL A 104 9.91 1.62 -18.48
C VAL A 104 10.62 1.99 -19.79
N THR A 105 10.78 3.28 -20.04
CA THR A 105 11.47 3.76 -21.25
C THR A 105 12.96 3.50 -21.17
N CYS A 106 13.60 3.46 -22.32
CA CYS A 106 15.06 3.36 -22.45
C CYS A 106 15.55 4.47 -23.36
N ARG A 107 16.85 4.74 -23.30
CA ARG A 107 17.52 5.58 -24.29
C ARG A 107 17.41 4.93 -25.66
N ARG A 108 17.05 5.73 -26.66
CA ARG A 108 16.99 5.27 -28.04
C ARG A 108 18.37 5.08 -28.62
N VAL A 109 18.55 4.01 -29.38
CA VAL A 109 19.69 3.83 -30.26
C VAL A 109 19.07 3.74 -31.64
N GLU A 110 19.19 4.78 -32.47
CA GLU A 110 18.77 4.65 -33.87
C GLU A 110 19.45 3.41 -34.50
N PRO A 111 18.75 2.59 -35.31
CA PRO A 111 17.80 3.03 -36.32
C PRO A 111 16.39 2.41 -36.24
N VAL A 112 15.52 3.09 -36.96
CA VAL A 112 14.17 2.67 -37.37
C VAL A 112 14.20 1.24 -37.94
N ASP A 113 13.15 0.43 -37.69
CA ASP A 113 13.00 -0.88 -38.34
C ASP A 113 13.15 -0.72 -39.87
N PRO A 114 13.57 -1.76 -40.63
CA PRO A 114 13.73 -1.69 -42.09
C PRO A 114 12.51 -1.09 -42.82
N ASP A 115 11.33 -1.22 -42.23
CA ASP A 115 10.04 -0.71 -42.74
C ASP A 115 9.75 0.76 -42.38
N GLY A 116 10.71 1.48 -41.79
CA GLY A 116 10.51 2.87 -41.40
C GLY A 116 9.68 3.05 -40.13
N ARG A 117 9.37 1.98 -39.39
CA ARG A 117 8.59 2.04 -38.14
C ARG A 117 9.51 2.10 -36.91
N PRO A 118 9.17 2.88 -35.88
CA PRO A 118 9.93 2.87 -34.64
C PRO A 118 9.72 1.54 -33.93
N SER A 119 10.81 0.81 -33.70
CA SER A 119 10.83 -0.42 -32.91
C SER A 119 10.41 -0.14 -31.45
N PHE A 120 9.96 -1.18 -30.75
CA PHE A 120 9.68 -1.06 -29.31
C PHE A 120 10.99 -1.23 -28.52
N GLU A 121 11.43 -0.16 -27.88
CA GLU A 121 12.69 -0.11 -27.11
C GLU A 121 12.48 -0.01 -25.59
N GLY A 122 11.25 -0.14 -25.08
CA GLY A 122 11.00 -0.13 -23.64
C GLY A 122 11.37 -1.46 -23.00
N VAL A 123 11.57 -1.52 -21.68
CA VAL A 123 11.63 -2.79 -20.92
C VAL A 123 10.27 -3.03 -20.25
N LEU A 124 9.64 -4.17 -20.52
CA LEU A 124 8.33 -4.50 -19.98
C LEU A 124 8.40 -4.74 -18.46
N GLY A 125 7.33 -4.40 -17.75
CA GLY A 125 7.19 -4.68 -16.31
C GLY A 125 7.34 -6.17 -15.99
N CYS A 126 6.79 -7.02 -16.85
CA CYS A 126 6.93 -8.47 -16.75
C CYS A 126 8.37 -8.96 -17.00
N GLU A 127 9.14 -8.33 -17.88
CA GLU A 127 10.57 -8.65 -18.05
C GLU A 127 11.39 -8.29 -16.82
N LEU A 128 11.15 -7.09 -16.25
CA LEU A 128 11.81 -6.65 -15.01
C LEU A 128 11.49 -7.62 -13.88
N SER A 129 10.21 -7.92 -13.68
CA SER A 129 9.79 -8.73 -12.55
C SER A 129 10.19 -10.20 -12.71
N ALA A 130 10.26 -10.76 -13.93
CA ALA A 130 10.80 -12.10 -14.16
C ALA A 130 12.29 -12.19 -13.80
N LYS A 131 13.06 -11.13 -14.06
CA LYS A 131 14.47 -11.06 -13.66
C LYS A 131 14.63 -10.89 -12.15
N LEU A 132 13.82 -10.04 -11.53
CA LEU A 132 13.87 -9.81 -10.09
C LEU A 132 13.35 -11.00 -9.27
N SER A 133 12.39 -11.79 -9.79
CA SER A 133 11.88 -12.97 -9.10
C SER A 133 12.93 -14.06 -8.91
N VAL A 134 13.98 -14.09 -9.75
CA VAL A 134 15.14 -14.98 -9.54
C VAL A 134 15.83 -14.71 -8.20
N LEU A 135 15.72 -13.48 -7.67
CA LEU A 135 16.27 -13.11 -6.35
C LEU A 135 15.28 -13.34 -5.20
N ALA A 136 14.00 -13.57 -5.47
CA ALA A 136 12.95 -13.60 -4.47
C ALA A 136 12.93 -14.94 -3.71
N GLU A 137 13.79 -15.04 -2.70
CA GLU A 137 13.88 -16.16 -1.76
C GLU A 137 13.40 -15.71 -0.38
N PRO A 138 12.86 -16.61 0.49
CA PRO A 138 12.34 -16.24 1.81
C PRO A 138 13.32 -15.49 2.71
N LYS A 139 14.63 -15.68 2.50
CA LYS A 139 15.70 -15.04 3.27
C LYS A 139 16.24 -13.76 2.63
N ARG A 140 15.74 -13.35 1.46
CA ARG A 140 16.22 -12.16 0.74
C ARG A 140 15.16 -11.07 0.68
N SER A 141 15.59 -9.83 0.81
CA SER A 141 14.75 -8.64 0.68
C SER A 141 15.00 -8.00 -0.68
N VAL A 142 14.07 -8.17 -1.61
CA VAL A 142 14.16 -7.59 -2.95
C VAL A 142 13.21 -6.40 -3.03
N VAL A 143 13.73 -5.25 -3.45
CA VAL A 143 13.01 -3.98 -3.50
C VAL A 143 13.14 -3.38 -4.90
N ALA A 144 12.04 -3.00 -5.51
CA ALA A 144 11.98 -2.25 -6.75
C ALA A 144 11.32 -0.88 -6.50
N LEU A 145 12.07 0.19 -6.76
CA LEU A 145 11.65 1.57 -6.61
C LEU A 145 11.54 2.17 -8.02
N LEU A 146 10.32 2.41 -8.50
CA LEU A 146 10.05 2.80 -9.88
C LEU A 146 9.44 4.20 -9.94
N ASP A 147 10.27 5.23 -10.02
CA ASP A 147 9.78 6.60 -10.19
C ASP A 147 9.60 6.93 -11.68
N CYS A 148 8.49 6.41 -12.23
CA CYS A 148 8.06 6.60 -13.61
C CYS A 148 6.54 6.63 -13.72
N CYS A 149 6.02 7.23 -14.79
CA CYS A 149 4.59 7.15 -15.11
C CYS A 149 4.32 5.91 -15.97
N TYR A 150 3.29 5.13 -15.68
CA TYR A 150 2.75 4.20 -16.68
C TYR A 150 1.74 4.88 -17.61
N ALA A 151 1.14 6.01 -17.19
CA ALA A 151 0.34 6.87 -18.05
C ALA A 151 1.24 7.69 -19.02
N GLY A 152 1.79 7.02 -20.03
CA GLY A 152 2.83 7.56 -20.91
C GLY A 152 2.43 8.67 -21.89
N GLN A 153 1.74 9.74 -21.47
CA GLN A 153 1.14 10.71 -22.41
C GLN A 153 1.55 12.18 -22.30
N LEU A 154 2.21 12.66 -21.25
CA LEU A 154 2.41 14.12 -21.09
C LEU A 154 3.76 14.68 -21.55
N VAL A 155 4.77 13.83 -21.80
CA VAL A 155 6.15 14.29 -22.08
C VAL A 155 6.58 14.05 -23.54
N ARG A 156 5.65 13.69 -24.43
CA ARG A 156 5.93 13.58 -25.87
C ARG A 156 4.92 14.43 -26.64
N GLY A 157 5.34 15.65 -26.96
CA GLY A 157 4.48 16.69 -27.51
C GLY A 157 3.63 16.24 -28.70
N GLY A 158 2.35 16.62 -28.66
CA GLY A 158 1.51 16.76 -29.86
C GLY A 158 0.53 15.62 -30.18
N CYS A 159 0.74 14.41 -29.70
CA CYS A 159 -0.21 13.32 -29.98
C CYS A 159 -1.40 13.36 -29.01
N SER A 160 -2.62 13.28 -29.54
CA SER A 160 -3.85 13.23 -28.73
C SER A 160 -3.78 12.09 -27.70
N ALA A 161 -4.54 12.19 -26.60
CA ALA A 161 -4.57 11.22 -25.50
C ALA A 161 -5.09 9.81 -25.88
N ASP A 162 -5.13 9.48 -27.17
CA ASP A 162 -5.97 8.41 -27.70
C ASP A 162 -5.24 7.11 -28.08
N THR A 163 -3.92 6.99 -27.91
CA THR A 163 -3.20 5.82 -28.42
C THR A 163 -2.37 5.10 -27.37
N LEU A 164 -3.02 4.16 -26.68
CA LEU A 164 -2.36 2.89 -26.31
C LEU A 164 -1.51 2.46 -27.51
N ARG A 165 -0.19 2.35 -27.32
CA ARG A 165 0.73 2.04 -28.43
C ARG A 165 0.46 0.59 -28.86
N ARG A 166 -0.24 0.43 -29.98
CA ARG A 166 -0.43 -0.86 -30.65
C ARG A 166 0.72 -1.08 -31.62
N VAL A 167 1.57 -2.05 -31.32
CA VAL A 167 2.75 -2.36 -32.15
C VAL A 167 2.88 -3.87 -32.30
N SER A 168 3.62 -4.28 -33.33
CA SER A 168 4.13 -5.65 -33.40
C SER A 168 5.18 -5.87 -32.31
N ALA A 169 5.15 -7.03 -31.67
CA ALA A 169 6.17 -7.41 -30.71
C ALA A 169 7.53 -7.56 -31.42
N PRO A 170 8.60 -6.89 -30.95
CA PRO A 170 9.93 -7.16 -31.49
C PRO A 170 10.33 -8.61 -31.19
N ALA A 171 11.26 -9.17 -31.98
CA ALA A 171 11.68 -10.57 -31.85
C ALA A 171 12.10 -10.93 -30.41
N CYS A 172 12.82 -10.04 -29.72
CA CYS A 172 13.23 -10.25 -28.34
C CYS A 172 12.03 -10.37 -27.36
N VAL A 173 10.95 -9.63 -27.58
CA VAL A 173 9.72 -9.74 -26.78
C VAL A 173 9.01 -11.06 -27.10
N ARG A 174 8.91 -11.46 -28.38
CA ARG A 174 8.35 -12.78 -28.74
C ARG A 174 9.12 -13.91 -28.08
N THR A 175 10.45 -13.91 -28.19
CA THR A 175 11.31 -14.91 -27.53
C THR A 175 11.11 -14.93 -26.01
N PHE A 176 10.90 -13.78 -25.38
CA PHE A 176 10.56 -13.72 -23.96
C PHE A 176 9.24 -14.42 -23.66
N PHE A 177 8.15 -14.07 -24.36
CA PHE A 177 6.83 -14.70 -24.16
C PHE A 177 6.83 -16.20 -24.51
N GLU A 178 7.59 -16.62 -25.53
CA GLU A 178 7.78 -18.04 -25.89
C GLU A 178 8.51 -18.82 -24.79
N ARG A 179 9.52 -18.24 -24.15
CA ARG A 179 10.31 -18.92 -23.11
C ARG A 179 9.63 -18.93 -21.75
N THR A 180 8.92 -17.86 -21.42
CA THR A 180 8.34 -17.65 -20.09
C THR A 180 6.92 -18.20 -19.97
N HIS A 181 6.41 -18.89 -21.01
CA HIS A 181 5.13 -19.63 -21.08
C HIS A 181 4.14 -19.31 -19.93
N ALA A 182 3.10 -18.51 -20.20
CA ALA A 182 1.86 -18.44 -19.38
C ALA A 182 1.96 -18.03 -17.89
N GLU A 183 3.13 -17.88 -17.28
CA GLU A 183 3.22 -17.47 -15.87
C GLU A 183 3.28 -15.94 -15.70
N LEU A 184 2.94 -15.19 -16.75
CA LEU A 184 3.08 -13.74 -16.93
C LEU A 184 2.16 -12.86 -16.06
N ALA A 185 1.60 -13.40 -14.97
CA ALA A 185 1.11 -12.60 -13.85
C ALA A 185 2.26 -11.94 -13.06
N VAL A 186 3.34 -11.63 -13.76
CA VAL A 186 4.69 -11.32 -13.28
C VAL A 186 4.78 -9.89 -12.79
N ASP A 187 3.78 -9.04 -12.98
CA ASP A 187 3.88 -7.65 -12.51
C ASP A 187 3.93 -7.54 -10.97
N SER A 188 3.68 -8.63 -10.23
CA SER A 188 3.98 -8.67 -8.79
C SER A 188 4.32 -10.06 -8.23
N HIS A 189 5.60 -10.31 -7.99
CA HIS A 189 6.03 -11.36 -7.05
C HIS A 189 5.70 -10.93 -5.60
N PRO A 190 5.08 -11.79 -4.76
CA PRO A 190 4.62 -11.45 -3.40
C PRO A 190 5.75 -11.02 -2.47
N ASP A 191 6.95 -11.58 -2.65
CA ASP A 191 8.12 -11.29 -1.81
C ASP A 191 8.98 -10.11 -2.26
N ILE A 192 8.60 -9.45 -3.37
CA ILE A 192 9.32 -8.27 -3.87
C ILE A 192 8.53 -7.03 -3.48
N VAL A 193 9.16 -6.16 -2.69
CA VAL A 193 8.65 -4.83 -2.40
C VAL A 193 8.68 -4.00 -3.68
N ARG A 194 7.55 -3.42 -4.08
CA ARG A 194 7.47 -2.48 -5.20
C ARG A 194 6.89 -1.17 -4.71
N LEU A 195 7.64 -0.08 -4.85
CA LEU A 195 7.15 1.28 -4.64
C LEU A 195 7.22 2.01 -5.98
N VAL A 196 6.07 2.42 -6.51
CA VAL A 196 5.96 3.01 -7.85
C VAL A 196 5.44 4.44 -7.74
N GLY A 197 6.01 5.36 -8.50
CA GLY A 197 5.68 6.78 -8.46
C GLY A 197 4.20 7.10 -8.71
N SER A 198 3.48 6.25 -9.45
CA SER A 198 2.03 6.37 -9.61
C SER A 198 1.36 5.03 -9.91
N THR A 199 0.05 4.93 -9.69
CA THR A 199 -0.76 3.79 -10.16
C THR A 199 -0.70 3.68 -11.69
N PRO A 200 -0.96 2.50 -12.27
CA PRO A 200 -0.83 2.34 -13.71
C PRO A 200 -1.73 3.23 -14.59
N LYS A 201 -2.82 3.75 -14.01
CA LYS A 201 -3.81 4.61 -14.68
C LYS A 201 -3.60 6.11 -14.36
N ARG A 202 -2.49 6.46 -13.70
CA ARG A 202 -2.17 7.84 -13.30
C ARG A 202 -0.76 8.25 -13.71
N GLU A 203 -0.57 9.57 -13.70
CA GLU A 203 0.69 10.21 -14.01
C GLU A 203 1.56 10.32 -12.76
N SER A 204 2.87 10.29 -12.96
CA SER A 204 3.87 10.69 -11.97
C SER A 204 4.36 12.09 -12.36
N PHE A 205 4.45 12.99 -11.39
CA PHE A 205 4.91 14.35 -11.60
C PHE A 205 6.35 14.52 -11.11
N VAL A 206 6.96 15.62 -11.56
CA VAL A 206 8.30 16.04 -11.15
C VAL A 206 8.26 17.35 -10.37
N ARG A 207 9.15 17.45 -9.39
CA ARG A 207 9.45 18.66 -8.62
C ARG A 207 10.71 19.30 -9.18
N THR A 208 10.65 20.60 -9.45
CA THR A 208 11.85 21.40 -9.71
C THR A 208 12.50 21.75 -8.38
N VAL A 209 13.77 21.41 -8.24
CA VAL A 209 14.69 21.82 -7.17
C VAL A 209 15.83 22.63 -7.78
N GLU A 210 16.67 23.25 -6.94
CA GLU A 210 17.79 24.10 -7.39
C GLU A 210 18.72 23.38 -8.37
N GLN A 211 18.98 22.09 -8.16
CA GLN A 211 19.88 21.25 -8.97
C GLN A 211 19.17 20.50 -10.13
N GLY A 212 17.91 20.81 -10.42
CA GLY A 212 17.16 20.27 -11.56
C GLY A 212 15.79 19.66 -11.20
N GLN A 213 15.31 18.72 -12.00
CA GLN A 213 14.02 18.05 -11.77
C GLN A 213 14.21 16.66 -11.13
N ILE A 214 13.45 16.37 -10.09
CA ILE A 214 13.36 15.06 -9.42
C ILE A 214 11.90 14.61 -9.38
N GLY A 215 11.61 13.31 -9.44
CA GLY A 215 10.24 12.83 -9.29
C GLY A 215 9.71 13.07 -7.87
N PHE A 216 8.42 13.37 -7.74
CA PHE A 216 7.81 13.63 -6.43
C PHE A 216 7.90 12.42 -5.50
N MET A 217 7.82 11.20 -6.04
CA MET A 217 7.95 9.98 -5.24
C MET A 217 9.38 9.84 -4.71
N THR A 218 10.41 10.01 -5.55
CA THR A 218 11.81 9.95 -5.07
C THR A 218 12.10 11.05 -4.06
N HIS A 219 11.61 12.28 -4.28
CA HIS A 219 11.77 13.36 -3.31
C HIS A 219 11.12 13.00 -1.96
N ALA A 220 9.86 12.57 -1.97
CA ALA A 220 9.14 12.17 -0.78
C ALA A 220 9.77 10.95 -0.08
N LEU A 221 10.36 10.02 -0.84
CA LEU A 221 11.12 8.90 -0.29
C LEU A 221 12.36 9.40 0.46
N LEU A 222 13.16 10.28 -0.14
CA LEU A 222 14.34 10.85 0.49
C LEU A 222 13.99 11.65 1.77
N GLU A 223 12.90 12.41 1.74
CA GLU A 223 12.37 13.11 2.94
C GLU A 223 11.94 12.11 4.02
N THR A 224 11.17 11.10 3.65
CA THR A 224 10.71 10.04 4.57
C THR A 224 11.89 9.33 5.21
N LEU A 225 12.93 9.01 4.42
CA LEU A 225 14.17 8.44 4.94
C LEU A 225 14.83 9.42 5.91
N ALA A 226 15.01 10.69 5.54
CA ALA A 226 15.64 11.69 6.39
C ALA A 226 14.90 11.90 7.73
N GLU A 227 13.56 11.87 7.74
CA GLU A 227 12.75 11.93 8.95
C GLU A 227 13.11 10.81 9.95
N GLN A 228 13.41 9.60 9.46
CA GLN A 228 13.80 8.49 10.33
C GLN A 228 15.12 8.75 11.09
N ARG A 229 16.00 9.65 10.57
CA ARG A 229 17.22 10.08 11.28
C ARG A 229 16.92 11.06 12.41
N GLY A 230 15.95 11.96 12.20
CA GLY A 230 15.74 13.17 13.02
C GLY A 230 14.85 13.01 14.25
N CYS A 231 14.19 11.87 14.44
CA CYS A 231 13.22 11.65 15.52
C CYS A 231 13.82 11.39 16.91
N ARG A 232 15.07 11.78 17.16
CA ARG A 232 15.61 11.80 18.53
C ARG A 232 15.11 13.02 19.28
N GLY A 233 13.99 12.85 19.99
CA GLY A 233 13.85 13.35 21.36
C GLY A 233 14.06 14.83 21.62
N THR A 234 13.54 15.72 20.78
CA THR A 234 13.01 16.98 21.31
C THR A 234 11.50 16.90 21.24
N ALA A 235 10.89 16.29 22.26
CA ALA A 235 9.56 16.76 22.64
C ALA A 235 9.70 18.29 22.77
N PRO A 236 8.83 19.10 22.14
CA PRO A 236 8.88 20.52 22.40
C PRO A 236 8.78 20.66 23.92
N SER A 237 9.81 21.20 24.56
CA SER A 237 9.64 21.72 25.91
C SER A 237 8.53 22.74 25.76
N LEU A 238 7.30 22.38 26.13
CA LEU A 238 6.27 23.35 26.46
C LEU A 238 6.98 24.34 27.37
N GLY A 239 7.15 25.56 26.84
CA GLY A 239 8.05 26.54 27.42
C GLY A 239 7.79 26.64 28.92
N ASP A 240 8.84 26.41 29.70
CA ASP A 240 8.96 27.01 31.02
C ASP A 240 9.03 28.54 30.77
N ASP A 241 7.88 29.17 30.48
CA ASP A 241 7.70 30.60 30.63
C ASP A 241 7.77 30.88 32.14
N LYS A 242 9.00 31.00 32.65
CA LYS A 242 9.31 31.26 34.06
C LYS A 242 9.29 32.73 34.46
N ASP A 243 8.77 33.60 33.60
CA ASP A 243 8.63 35.02 33.91
C ASP A 243 7.16 35.40 33.96
N SER A 244 6.46 35.10 35.08
CA SER A 244 5.38 35.94 35.66
C SER A 244 4.69 35.32 36.88
N LEU A 245 4.83 36.02 38.02
CA LEU A 245 4.01 36.09 39.24
C LEU A 245 4.37 35.22 40.47
N PRO A 246 4.45 35.86 41.67
CA PRO A 246 4.65 35.17 42.94
C PRO A 246 3.30 34.74 43.55
N GLY A 247 3.15 33.47 43.89
CA GLY A 247 2.02 32.91 44.63
C GLY A 247 2.49 32.15 45.88
N PRO A 248 1.86 32.33 47.07
CA PRO A 248 2.38 31.82 48.33
C PRO A 248 1.69 30.51 48.75
N TRP A 249 2.20 29.36 48.33
CA TRP A 249 1.94 28.05 48.94
C TRP A 249 3.21 27.21 48.68
N GLY A 250 3.92 26.64 49.64
CA GLY A 250 3.43 25.83 50.75
C GLY A 250 4.17 24.50 50.66
N ARG A 251 5.29 24.43 51.37
CA ARG A 251 6.29 23.37 51.50
C ARG A 251 5.71 21.95 51.68
N ALA A 252 6.26 20.95 50.97
CA ALA A 252 6.31 19.55 51.41
C ALA A 252 7.46 18.81 50.72
N GLU A 253 8.61 18.76 51.40
CA GLU A 253 9.72 17.88 51.09
C GLU A 253 9.35 16.43 51.45
N ARG A 254 9.60 15.48 50.55
CA ARG A 254 9.87 14.07 50.92
C ARG A 254 10.70 13.42 49.82
N GLY A 255 11.91 13.04 50.20
CA GLY A 255 12.88 12.41 49.32
C GLY A 255 12.57 10.94 49.05
N CYS A 256 12.99 10.49 47.88
CA CYS A 256 13.30 9.11 47.58
C CYS A 256 14.56 9.11 46.70
N ARG A 257 15.72 8.85 47.33
CA ARG A 257 16.94 8.46 46.62
C ARG A 257 16.81 6.97 46.29
N GLY A 258 16.35 6.66 45.09
CA GLY A 258 16.51 5.35 44.47
C GLY A 258 17.69 5.41 43.50
N THR A 259 18.80 4.79 43.86
CA THR A 259 19.95 4.57 42.96
C THR A 259 19.55 3.56 41.90
N ALA A 260 19.22 4.04 40.69
CA ALA A 260 19.18 3.19 39.50
C ALA A 260 20.62 2.93 39.02
N PRO A 261 20.92 1.72 38.51
CA PRO A 261 22.24 1.41 37.97
C PRO A 261 22.51 2.29 36.74
N SER A 262 23.66 2.94 36.70
CA SER A 262 24.10 3.71 35.54
C SER A 262 24.33 2.74 34.37
N LEU A 263 23.38 2.70 33.44
CA LEU A 263 23.60 2.26 32.07
C LEU A 263 24.70 3.13 31.48
N GLY A 264 25.76 2.48 30.99
CA GLY A 264 26.94 3.15 30.44
C GLY A 264 26.56 4.14 29.35
N ASP A 265 27.31 5.24 29.32
CA ASP A 265 27.30 6.27 28.28
C ASP A 265 27.77 5.68 26.92
N ASP A 266 26.99 4.81 26.29
CA ASP A 266 27.12 4.50 24.85
C ASP A 266 26.53 5.68 24.07
N LYS A 267 27.25 6.80 24.04
CA LYS A 267 26.87 8.03 23.33
C LYS A 267 26.89 7.91 21.80
N ASP A 268 27.34 6.77 21.27
CA ASP A 268 27.57 6.59 19.83
C ASP A 268 26.59 5.63 19.12
N SER A 269 25.70 4.93 19.83
CA SER A 269 24.65 4.16 19.15
C SER A 269 23.53 5.10 18.69
N LYS A 270 23.76 5.77 17.55
CA LYS A 270 22.78 6.51 16.73
C LYS A 270 21.76 5.55 16.09
N ASP A 271 21.09 4.74 16.89
CA ASP A 271 20.08 3.80 16.43
C ASP A 271 18.83 4.57 15.99
N SER A 272 18.61 4.62 14.68
CA SER A 272 17.34 4.97 14.07
C SER A 272 16.33 3.87 14.37
N LEU A 273 15.12 4.25 14.78
CA LEU A 273 14.04 3.29 15.00
C LEU A 273 13.73 2.55 13.70
N PRO A 274 13.51 1.22 13.76
CA PRO A 274 13.19 0.44 12.58
C PRO A 274 11.81 0.84 12.03
N ALA A 275 11.71 0.90 10.70
CA ALA A 275 10.46 1.20 10.00
C ALA A 275 10.13 0.09 9.01
N SER A 276 8.84 -0.23 8.87
CA SER A 276 8.38 -1.15 7.83
C SER A 276 8.20 -0.43 6.49
N TRP A 277 8.22 -1.19 5.40
CA TRP A 277 7.92 -0.69 4.07
C TRP A 277 6.50 -0.13 3.94
N ASP A 278 5.53 -0.67 4.69
CA ASP A 278 4.19 -0.09 4.74
C ASP A 278 4.17 1.33 5.30
N GLY A 279 4.87 1.54 6.42
CA GLY A 279 5.00 2.85 7.06
C GLY A 279 5.67 3.86 6.14
N VAL A 280 6.76 3.45 5.48
CA VAL A 280 7.46 4.27 4.49
C VAL A 280 6.55 4.58 3.30
N ALA A 281 5.89 3.59 2.71
CA ALA A 281 5.02 3.79 1.54
C ALA A 281 3.86 4.73 1.83
N ARG A 282 3.22 4.61 3.01
CA ARG A 282 2.17 5.53 3.47
C ARG A 282 2.69 6.95 3.61
N ARG A 283 3.86 7.13 4.24
CA ARG A 283 4.46 8.46 4.42
C ARG A 283 4.83 9.10 3.08
N VAL A 284 5.48 8.35 2.19
CA VAL A 284 5.83 8.80 0.84
C VAL A 284 4.58 9.22 0.07
N ARG A 285 3.53 8.39 0.06
CA ARG A 285 2.27 8.76 -0.59
C ARG A 285 1.71 10.05 -0.03
N GLN A 286 1.65 10.18 1.29
CA GLN A 286 1.04 11.33 1.92
C GLN A 286 1.77 12.62 1.53
N LEU A 287 3.10 12.62 1.55
CA LEU A 287 3.91 13.75 1.08
C LEU A 287 3.64 14.09 -0.39
N VAL A 288 3.50 13.08 -1.25
CA VAL A 288 3.12 13.30 -2.66
C VAL A 288 1.72 13.90 -2.78
N ILE A 289 0.73 13.39 -2.04
CA ILE A 289 -0.64 13.92 -2.06
C ILE A 289 -0.69 15.35 -1.51
N ASP A 290 0.08 15.67 -0.48
CA ASP A 290 0.13 17.02 0.08
C ASP A 290 0.69 18.04 -0.93
N GLU A 291 1.59 17.62 -1.81
CA GLU A 291 2.23 18.47 -2.81
C GLU A 291 1.46 18.60 -4.13
N VAL A 292 0.94 17.48 -4.66
CA VAL A 292 0.28 17.45 -5.99
C VAL A 292 -1.18 17.01 -5.95
N GLY A 293 -1.74 16.87 -4.76
CA GLY A 293 -3.10 16.37 -4.56
C GLY A 293 -3.24 14.90 -4.95
N GLU A 294 -4.48 14.47 -5.12
CA GLU A 294 -4.80 13.11 -5.55
C GLU A 294 -4.59 12.90 -7.07
N GLY A 295 -3.77 13.72 -7.73
CA GLY A 295 -3.41 13.56 -9.14
C GLY A 295 -2.38 12.45 -9.37
N GLN A 296 -1.45 12.28 -8.43
CA GLN A 296 -0.43 11.23 -8.43
C GLN A 296 -0.55 10.40 -7.16
N TRP A 297 -0.65 9.09 -7.32
CA TRP A 297 -0.75 8.17 -6.19
C TRP A 297 0.33 7.13 -6.24
N VAL A 298 1.30 7.29 -5.36
CA VAL A 298 2.36 6.32 -5.14
C VAL A 298 1.73 4.96 -4.85
N SER A 299 2.08 3.97 -5.67
CA SER A 299 1.60 2.60 -5.55
C SER A 299 2.58 1.77 -4.74
N PHE A 300 2.08 0.82 -3.95
CA PHE A 300 2.89 -0.10 -3.18
C PHE A 300 2.34 -1.53 -3.26
N ALA A 301 3.24 -2.49 -3.46
CA ALA A 301 2.94 -3.93 -3.48
C ALA A 301 4.10 -4.72 -2.86
N GLY A 302 3.81 -5.95 -2.44
CA GLY A 302 4.79 -6.85 -1.81
C GLY A 302 4.67 -6.93 -0.28
N PRO A 303 5.72 -7.35 0.44
CA PRO A 303 5.67 -7.65 1.87
C PRO A 303 5.64 -6.35 2.69
N ARG A 304 4.43 -5.96 3.10
CA ARG A 304 4.14 -4.73 3.86
C ARG A 304 4.90 -4.65 5.18
N GLU A 305 5.03 -5.80 5.84
CA GLU A 305 5.63 -5.94 7.17
C GLU A 305 7.15 -5.95 7.15
N ARG A 306 7.77 -6.08 5.98
CA ARG A 306 9.22 -6.12 5.89
C ARG A 306 9.83 -4.81 6.35
N LEU A 307 10.81 -4.92 7.23
CA LEU A 307 11.62 -3.78 7.66
C LEU A 307 12.38 -3.19 6.48
N LEU A 308 12.49 -1.87 6.48
CA LEU A 308 13.20 -1.09 5.47
C LEU A 308 14.65 -1.61 5.34
N PHE A 309 14.99 -2.06 4.14
CA PHE A 309 16.31 -2.63 3.79
C PHE A 309 16.80 -3.72 4.76
N SER A 310 15.88 -4.58 5.19
CA SER A 310 16.11 -5.72 6.07
C SER A 310 15.32 -6.94 5.58
N THR A 311 15.72 -8.12 6.05
CA THR A 311 15.05 -9.41 5.82
C THR A 311 14.05 -9.74 6.92
N ALA A 312 14.11 -9.01 8.05
CA ALA A 312 13.17 -9.18 9.14
C ALA A 312 11.83 -8.52 8.79
N ASP A 313 10.75 -9.20 9.15
CA ASP A 313 9.40 -8.65 9.14
C ASP A 313 9.08 -8.12 10.55
N ALA A 314 8.18 -7.14 10.60
CA ALA A 314 7.69 -6.58 11.83
C ALA A 314 6.22 -6.23 11.69
N ARG A 315 5.43 -6.50 12.74
CA ARG A 315 3.99 -6.29 12.73
C ARG A 315 3.70 -4.82 12.43
N VAL A 316 3.04 -4.57 11.32
CA VAL A 316 2.67 -3.22 10.91
C VAL A 316 1.47 -2.79 11.75
N PRO A 317 1.55 -1.65 12.44
CA PRO A 317 0.38 -1.11 13.11
C PRO A 317 -0.68 -0.76 12.07
N ARG A 318 -1.92 -1.01 12.44
CA ARG A 318 -3.11 -0.89 11.62
C ARG A 318 -3.50 0.59 11.42
N THR A 319 -2.59 1.37 10.85
CA THR A 319 -2.71 2.83 10.73
C THR A 319 -3.49 3.27 9.49
N VAL A 320 -4.04 4.47 9.55
CA VAL A 320 -4.76 5.16 8.46
C VAL A 320 -4.13 6.54 8.23
N GLY A 321 -4.34 7.10 7.04
CA GLY A 321 -3.91 8.48 6.76
C GLY A 321 -4.67 9.52 7.60
N LEU A 322 -3.94 10.53 8.08
CA LEU A 322 -4.45 11.69 8.82
C LEU A 322 -4.12 12.96 8.03
N VAL A 323 -5.11 13.81 7.80
CA VAL A 323 -4.98 15.11 7.14
C VAL A 323 -5.33 16.21 8.13
N LYS A 324 -4.38 17.09 8.45
CA LYS A 324 -4.59 18.20 9.38
C LYS A 324 -5.62 19.17 8.82
N ASP A 325 -6.50 19.67 9.67
CA ASP A 325 -7.45 20.71 9.28
C ASP A 325 -6.72 22.06 9.24
N PRO A 326 -6.58 22.73 8.08
CA PRO A 326 -5.89 24.01 8.01
C PRO A 326 -6.63 25.12 8.76
N ASP A 327 -7.95 24.96 8.98
CA ASP A 327 -8.79 25.96 9.62
C ASP A 327 -8.95 25.73 11.13
N SER A 328 -8.46 24.60 11.66
CA SER A 328 -8.53 24.29 13.09
C SER A 328 -7.30 23.50 13.58
N PRO A 329 -6.48 24.08 14.47
CA PRO A 329 -5.26 23.41 14.97
C PRO A 329 -5.56 22.20 15.86
N SER A 330 -6.77 22.10 16.42
CA SER A 330 -7.21 20.98 17.25
C SER A 330 -7.98 19.91 16.48
N HIS A 331 -8.19 20.08 15.16
CA HIS A 331 -8.89 19.10 14.34
C HIS A 331 -7.98 18.47 13.29
N ALA A 332 -8.28 17.21 13.00
CA ALA A 332 -7.77 16.55 11.81
C ALA A 332 -8.78 15.57 11.24
N TRP A 333 -8.56 15.17 10.01
CA TRP A 333 -9.41 14.27 9.25
C TRP A 333 -8.71 12.94 9.02
N LEU A 334 -9.34 11.87 9.46
CA LEU A 334 -8.96 10.50 9.10
C LEU A 334 -9.40 10.22 7.66
N ARG A 335 -8.59 9.50 6.89
CA ARG A 335 -8.93 8.97 5.55
C ARG A 335 -9.81 7.70 5.60
N VAL A 336 -10.56 7.56 6.70
CA VAL A 336 -11.51 6.47 6.96
C VAL A 336 -12.78 7.04 7.57
N GLY A 337 -13.94 6.49 7.22
CA GLY A 337 -15.25 6.94 7.69
C GLY A 337 -16.22 5.78 7.92
N GLY A 338 -17.51 6.05 7.79
CA GLY A 338 -18.57 5.08 8.06
C GLY A 338 -18.50 3.81 7.21
N LEU A 339 -18.12 3.90 5.93
CA LEU A 339 -17.91 2.73 5.05
C LEU A 339 -16.82 1.78 5.57
N GLN A 340 -15.88 2.32 6.34
CA GLN A 340 -14.81 1.55 6.98
C GLN A 340 -15.01 1.46 8.50
N GLY A 341 -16.27 1.50 8.93
CA GLY A 341 -16.69 1.20 10.29
C GLY A 341 -16.36 2.26 11.33
N VAL A 342 -15.86 3.45 10.99
CA VAL A 342 -15.61 4.50 11.99
C VAL A 342 -16.94 4.99 12.59
N GLU A 343 -16.99 5.17 13.91
CA GLU A 343 -18.16 5.64 14.65
C GLU A 343 -17.83 6.90 15.48
N LEU A 344 -18.86 7.68 15.82
CA LEU A 344 -18.72 8.80 16.75
C LEU A 344 -18.24 8.29 18.11
N GLY A 345 -17.32 9.04 18.74
CA GLY A 345 -16.72 8.67 20.03
C GLY A 345 -15.54 7.69 19.93
N ASP A 346 -15.18 7.21 18.74
CA ASP A 346 -13.93 6.45 18.57
C ASP A 346 -12.74 7.32 18.95
N GLN A 347 -11.76 6.75 19.64
CA GLN A 347 -10.52 7.43 20.00
C GLN A 347 -9.39 7.00 19.06
N TRP A 348 -8.74 7.99 18.45
CA TRP A 348 -7.65 7.77 17.50
C TRP A 348 -6.38 8.49 17.97
N GLY A 349 -5.27 7.77 17.93
CA GLY A 349 -3.95 8.24 18.33
C GLY A 349 -3.12 8.62 17.10
N VAL A 350 -2.53 9.81 17.09
CA VAL A 350 -1.53 10.18 16.09
C VAL A 350 -0.24 9.42 16.39
N THR A 351 0.17 8.55 15.48
CA THR A 351 1.34 7.69 15.65
C THR A 351 2.32 7.94 14.52
N SER A 352 3.62 7.79 14.75
CA SER A 352 4.58 7.89 13.65
C SER A 352 4.55 6.59 12.83
N PRO A 353 4.25 6.65 11.52
CA PRO A 353 4.20 5.45 10.69
C PRO A 353 5.58 4.76 10.58
N VAL A 354 6.64 5.47 10.96
CA VAL A 354 8.04 5.03 10.91
C VAL A 354 8.50 4.38 12.22
N HIS A 355 7.79 4.53 13.35
CA HIS A 355 8.34 4.19 14.69
C HIS A 355 7.70 3.05 15.45
N ALA A 356 6.66 2.44 14.89
CA ALA A 356 5.74 1.65 15.70
C ALA A 356 6.10 0.15 15.77
N LEU A 357 7.38 -0.18 15.93
CA LEU A 357 7.84 -1.55 15.98
C LEU A 357 8.47 -1.87 17.35
N GLY A 358 7.80 -2.75 18.10
CA GLY A 358 8.35 -3.43 19.27
C GLY A 358 7.82 -2.97 20.64
N ARG A 359 7.25 -1.77 20.74
CA ARG A 359 6.43 -1.34 21.88
C ARG A 359 5.22 -0.59 21.35
N ALA A 360 4.07 -0.71 22.01
CA ALA A 360 2.95 0.20 21.82
C ALA A 360 3.49 1.61 22.09
N ALA A 361 3.94 2.29 21.04
CA ALA A 361 4.42 3.64 21.15
C ALA A 361 3.22 4.45 21.61
N GLU A 362 3.35 5.13 22.74
CA GLU A 362 2.29 6.01 23.19
C GLU A 362 1.98 7.00 22.05
N PRO A 363 0.71 7.16 21.68
CA PRO A 363 0.34 8.07 20.61
C PRO A 363 0.80 9.48 20.96
N LEU A 364 1.30 10.22 19.97
CA LEU A 364 1.76 11.60 20.12
C LEU A 364 0.65 12.52 20.63
N ALA A 365 -0.59 12.21 20.24
CA ALA A 365 -1.80 12.82 20.74
C ALA A 365 -2.96 11.84 20.53
N VAL A 366 -3.97 11.87 21.40
CA VAL A 366 -5.22 11.13 21.22
C VAL A 366 -6.35 12.15 21.03
N GLY A 367 -7.18 11.91 20.03
CA GLY A 367 -8.40 12.67 19.81
C GLY A 367 -9.61 11.76 19.66
N GLU A 368 -10.79 12.36 19.76
CA GLU A 368 -12.08 11.67 19.66
C GLU A 368 -12.76 12.01 18.33
N VAL A 369 -13.40 11.03 17.71
CA VAL A 369 -14.18 11.23 16.48
C VAL A 369 -15.47 11.98 16.80
N VAL A 370 -15.56 13.22 16.34
CA VAL A 370 -16.70 14.12 16.55
C VAL A 370 -17.61 14.25 15.33
N ARG A 371 -17.16 13.79 14.17
CA ARG A 371 -17.97 13.72 12.94
C ARG A 371 -17.53 12.56 12.07
N VAL A 372 -18.48 11.84 11.49
CA VAL A 372 -18.24 10.74 10.54
C VAL A 372 -18.94 11.04 9.23
N ASP A 373 -18.18 11.06 8.15
CA ASP A 373 -18.68 11.03 6.76
C ASP A 373 -18.54 9.59 6.21
N LEU A 374 -18.90 9.35 4.94
CA LEU A 374 -18.84 8.00 4.35
C LEU A 374 -17.41 7.43 4.28
N ASN A 375 -16.41 8.23 3.89
CA ASN A 375 -15.03 7.78 3.69
C ASN A 375 -13.97 8.55 4.51
N ARG A 376 -14.39 9.45 5.39
CA ARG A 376 -13.52 10.23 6.26
C ARG A 376 -14.22 10.52 7.59
N ALA A 377 -13.45 10.85 8.61
CA ALA A 377 -13.97 11.22 9.92
C ALA A 377 -13.13 12.35 10.52
N CYS A 378 -13.78 13.28 11.20
CA CYS A 378 -13.13 14.39 11.88
C CYS A 378 -12.84 13.97 13.33
N VAL A 379 -11.59 14.18 13.75
CA VAL A 379 -11.10 13.92 15.10
C VAL A 379 -10.79 15.25 15.76
N GLU A 380 -11.31 15.44 16.96
CA GLU A 380 -11.01 16.57 17.83
C GLU A 380 -10.01 16.14 18.92
N PHE A 381 -8.94 16.90 19.06
CA PHE A 381 -7.90 16.66 20.06
C PHE A 381 -8.11 17.56 21.28
N ALA A 382 -7.66 17.09 22.44
CA ALA A 382 -7.78 17.83 23.69
C ALA A 382 -7.15 19.24 23.59
N ALA A 383 -7.70 20.18 24.35
CA ALA A 383 -7.21 21.56 24.37
C ALA A 383 -5.70 21.63 24.64
N GLY A 384 -4.98 22.44 23.86
CA GLY A 384 -3.53 22.60 23.95
C GLY A 384 -2.72 21.70 23.01
N VAL A 385 -3.35 20.71 22.36
CA VAL A 385 -2.70 19.93 21.29
C VAL A 385 -2.82 20.68 19.96
N ASP A 386 -1.69 21.15 19.44
CA ASP A 386 -1.59 21.68 18.06
C ASP A 386 -1.20 20.54 17.11
N VAL A 387 -2.22 19.94 16.49
CA VAL A 387 -2.06 18.84 15.53
C VAL A 387 -1.28 19.31 14.30
N GLY A 388 -1.36 20.60 13.95
CA GLY A 388 -0.57 21.25 12.91
C GLY A 388 0.92 21.04 13.08
N ARG A 389 1.40 21.03 14.33
CA ARG A 389 2.83 20.86 14.69
C ARG A 389 3.27 19.40 14.77
N LEU A 390 2.36 18.44 14.84
CA LEU A 390 2.72 17.03 14.86
C LEU A 390 3.36 16.64 13.53
N ARG A 391 4.52 15.98 13.56
CA ARG A 391 5.22 15.59 12.33
C ARG A 391 4.57 14.40 11.61
N SER A 392 3.66 13.70 12.27
CA SER A 392 2.99 12.54 11.72
C SER A 392 1.65 12.86 11.07
N ASN A 393 1.37 12.14 9.99
CA ASN A 393 0.10 12.12 9.27
C ASN A 393 -0.48 10.69 9.25
N ALA A 394 -0.17 9.88 10.27
CA ALA A 394 -0.78 8.57 10.46
C ALA A 394 -1.50 8.52 11.80
N ALA A 395 -2.63 7.82 11.83
CA ALA A 395 -3.39 7.58 13.04
C ALA A 395 -3.71 6.10 13.20
N GLU A 396 -3.84 5.66 14.44
CA GLU A 396 -4.30 4.31 14.79
C GLU A 396 -5.47 4.37 15.77
N LEU A 397 -6.34 3.37 15.72
CA LEU A 397 -7.45 3.28 16.65
C LEU A 397 -6.91 2.91 18.03
N VAL A 398 -7.12 3.79 19.01
CA VAL A 398 -6.75 3.58 20.42
C VAL A 398 -7.89 2.88 21.15
N ALA A 399 -9.12 3.32 20.93
CA ALA A 399 -10.31 2.70 21.51
C ALA A 399 -11.53 2.90 20.61
N ALA A 400 -12.22 1.82 20.27
CA ALA A 400 -13.54 1.87 19.66
C ALA A 400 -14.56 2.43 20.66
N ALA A 401 -15.49 3.26 20.17
CA ALA A 401 -16.64 3.71 20.97
C ALA A 401 -17.46 2.52 21.48
N ARG A 402 -17.70 1.55 20.60
CA ARG A 402 -18.37 0.29 20.88
C ARG A 402 -17.36 -0.86 20.91
N ARG A 403 -17.00 -1.31 22.11
CA ARG A 403 -16.14 -2.48 22.36
C ARG A 403 -16.96 -3.72 22.70
N VAL A 404 -16.44 -4.89 22.33
CA VAL A 404 -17.05 -6.18 22.66
C VAL A 404 -16.64 -6.62 24.06
N ASP A 405 -17.62 -6.97 24.87
CA ASP A 405 -17.40 -7.47 26.23
C ASP A 405 -16.91 -8.93 26.20
N VAL A 406 -15.80 -9.20 26.86
CA VAL A 406 -15.15 -10.52 26.92
C VAL A 406 -14.93 -10.91 28.38
N GLU A 407 -15.44 -12.07 28.80
CA GLU A 407 -15.07 -12.64 30.10
C GLU A 407 -13.74 -13.37 30.00
N THR A 408 -12.93 -13.15 31.03
CA THR A 408 -11.69 -13.87 31.26
C THR A 408 -11.49 -14.03 32.75
N GLN A 409 -10.92 -15.17 33.13
CA GLN A 409 -10.65 -15.48 34.53
C GLN A 409 -9.25 -15.01 34.95
N ASP A 410 -8.30 -14.90 34.02
CA ASP A 410 -6.91 -14.59 34.33
C ASP A 410 -6.56 -13.10 34.18
N GLU A 411 -5.68 -12.59 35.04
CA GLU A 411 -5.32 -11.16 35.06
C GLU A 411 -4.47 -10.74 33.86
N ALA A 412 -3.71 -11.66 33.26
CA ALA A 412 -2.87 -11.36 32.10
C ALA A 412 -3.72 -11.06 30.86
N SER A 413 -4.71 -11.89 30.57
CA SER A 413 -5.72 -11.65 29.54
C SER A 413 -6.52 -10.39 29.83
N ARG A 414 -6.92 -10.12 31.09
CA ARG A 414 -7.57 -8.85 31.46
C ARG A 414 -6.71 -7.64 31.13
N ALA A 415 -5.43 -7.68 31.51
CA ALA A 415 -4.48 -6.59 31.22
C ALA A 415 -4.37 -6.34 29.72
N ARG A 416 -4.33 -7.41 28.91
CA ARG A 416 -4.30 -7.31 27.47
C ARG A 416 -5.61 -6.81 26.85
N LEU A 417 -6.76 -7.28 27.32
CA LEU A 417 -8.06 -6.78 26.88
C LEU A 417 -8.21 -5.28 27.19
N ARG A 418 -7.65 -4.78 28.29
CA ARG A 418 -7.62 -3.33 28.57
C ARG A 418 -6.80 -2.53 27.54
N SER A 419 -5.79 -3.14 26.93
CA SER A 419 -5.01 -2.53 25.84
C SER A 419 -5.62 -2.74 24.45
N SER A 420 -6.67 -3.54 24.34
CA SER A 420 -7.35 -3.76 23.06
C SER A 420 -8.19 -2.55 22.70
N ALA A 421 -8.05 -2.09 21.46
CA ALA A 421 -8.94 -1.08 20.90
C ALA A 421 -10.37 -1.60 20.71
N TRP A 422 -10.57 -2.92 20.65
CA TRP A 422 -11.81 -3.55 20.19
C TRP A 422 -12.57 -4.27 21.29
N LEU A 423 -11.88 -4.71 22.34
CA LEU A 423 -12.43 -5.56 23.38
C LEU A 423 -12.40 -4.85 24.74
N ARG A 424 -13.31 -5.22 25.62
CA ARG A 424 -13.35 -4.75 27.01
C ARG A 424 -13.52 -5.96 27.94
N PRO A 425 -12.68 -6.10 28.98
CA PRO A 425 -12.88 -7.17 29.95
C PRO A 425 -14.11 -6.88 30.82
N VAL A 426 -14.93 -7.91 31.06
CA VAL A 426 -16.06 -7.85 32.00
C VAL A 426 -15.95 -8.97 33.04
N VAL A 427 -16.53 -8.73 34.23
CA VAL A 427 -16.57 -9.70 35.34
C VAL A 427 -18.01 -10.20 35.52
N GLY A 428 -18.25 -11.50 35.33
CA GLY A 428 -19.51 -12.17 35.69
C GLY A 428 -20.72 -11.81 34.80
N ALA A 429 -20.49 -11.50 33.53
CA ALA A 429 -21.52 -11.24 32.55
C ALA A 429 -22.05 -12.54 31.92
N GLN A 430 -23.24 -12.99 32.33
CA GLN A 430 -23.98 -14.03 31.62
C GLN A 430 -24.17 -13.63 30.14
N GLY A 431 -23.52 -14.34 29.21
CA GLY A 431 -23.63 -14.13 27.77
C GLY A 431 -22.38 -13.59 27.06
N SER A 432 -21.24 -13.45 27.75
CA SER A 432 -19.98 -13.06 27.11
C SER A 432 -19.36 -14.20 26.27
N ALA A 433 -18.44 -13.84 25.35
CA ALA A 433 -17.59 -14.83 24.71
C ALA A 433 -16.53 -15.34 25.70
N ALA A 434 -16.67 -16.58 26.17
CA ALA A 434 -15.66 -17.23 27.00
C ALA A 434 -14.42 -17.59 26.15
N LEU A 435 -13.23 -17.21 26.61
CA LEU A 435 -11.96 -17.65 26.05
C LEU A 435 -11.71 -19.12 26.40
N GLY A 436 -12.19 -20.05 25.57
CA GLY A 436 -11.93 -21.49 25.71
C GLY A 436 -10.65 -21.97 25.02
N PHE A 437 -9.66 -21.08 24.86
CA PHE A 437 -8.46 -21.36 24.08
C PHE A 437 -7.26 -21.60 24.99
N ASP A 438 -6.44 -22.60 24.66
CA ASP A 438 -5.21 -22.93 25.40
C ASP A 438 -4.15 -21.82 25.28
N GLU A 439 -4.19 -21.03 24.21
CA GLU A 439 -3.32 -19.87 23.99
C GLU A 439 -4.14 -18.57 24.01
N PRO A 440 -4.10 -17.77 25.10
CA PRO A 440 -4.87 -16.53 25.21
C PRO A 440 -4.45 -15.49 24.16
N GLU A 441 -3.23 -15.61 23.64
CA GLU A 441 -2.63 -14.76 22.63
C GLU A 441 -3.39 -14.78 21.30
N GLY A 442 -3.50 -15.97 20.70
CA GLY A 442 -4.23 -16.15 19.44
C GLY A 442 -5.73 -15.92 19.60
N ALA A 443 -6.27 -16.23 20.78
CA ALA A 443 -7.69 -16.08 21.07
C ALA A 443 -8.15 -14.61 21.12
N ILE A 444 -7.38 -13.75 21.78
CA ILE A 444 -7.68 -12.31 21.83
C ILE A 444 -7.58 -11.72 20.42
N GLU A 445 -6.55 -12.05 19.64
CA GLU A 445 -6.43 -11.58 18.26
C GLU A 445 -7.61 -12.02 17.39
N LEU A 446 -8.06 -13.27 17.53
CA LEU A 446 -9.23 -13.79 16.84
C LEU A 446 -10.51 -13.04 17.22
N LEU A 447 -10.74 -12.78 18.52
CA LEU A 447 -11.89 -12.00 18.99
C LEU A 447 -11.87 -10.56 18.46
N GLU A 448 -10.69 -9.93 18.41
CA GLU A 448 -10.56 -8.61 17.80
C GLU A 448 -10.86 -8.63 16.30
N ASP A 449 -10.36 -9.62 15.55
CA ASP A 449 -10.65 -9.76 14.13
C ASP A 449 -12.15 -9.98 13.89
N ARG A 450 -12.80 -10.78 14.72
CA ARG A 450 -14.26 -10.95 14.69
C ARG A 450 -14.99 -9.64 14.95
N ALA A 451 -14.61 -8.89 15.99
CA ALA A 451 -15.19 -7.59 16.29
C ALA A 451 -15.06 -6.61 15.11
N ARG A 452 -13.90 -6.63 14.43
CA ARG A 452 -13.66 -5.85 13.20
C ARG A 452 -14.58 -6.29 12.05
N GLY A 453 -14.71 -7.61 11.82
CA GLY A 453 -15.59 -8.17 10.79
C GLY A 453 -17.06 -7.85 11.03
N GLU A 454 -17.53 -7.97 12.27
CA GLU A 454 -18.91 -7.61 12.66
C GLU A 454 -19.18 -6.13 12.50
N ARG A 455 -18.23 -5.26 12.90
CA ARG A 455 -18.35 -3.81 12.73
C ARG A 455 -18.40 -3.42 11.25
N LEU A 456 -17.54 -3.99 10.43
CA LEU A 456 -17.56 -3.78 8.97
C LEU A 456 -18.92 -4.16 8.38
N LEU A 457 -19.41 -5.37 8.68
CA LEU A 457 -20.70 -5.85 8.18
C LEU A 457 -21.87 -5.00 8.67
N SER A 458 -21.85 -4.59 9.93
CA SER A 458 -22.88 -3.70 10.50
C SER A 458 -22.94 -2.38 9.75
N ALA A 459 -21.79 -1.76 9.51
CA ALA A 459 -21.70 -0.49 8.78
C ALA A 459 -22.20 -0.64 7.34
N LEU A 460 -21.73 -1.67 6.64
CA LEU A 460 -22.09 -1.92 5.24
C LEU A 460 -23.56 -2.33 5.05
N ARG A 461 -24.15 -3.07 5.98
CA ARG A 461 -25.58 -3.42 5.94
C ARG A 461 -26.47 -2.22 6.21
N GLY A 462 -26.15 -1.43 7.24
CA GLY A 462 -26.89 -0.21 7.54
C GLY A 462 -26.96 0.71 6.31
N LEU A 463 -25.84 0.83 5.61
CA LEU A 463 -25.75 1.56 4.35
C LEU A 463 -26.53 0.89 3.20
N ALA A 464 -26.46 -0.44 3.04
CA ALA A 464 -27.19 -1.16 1.99
C ALA A 464 -28.72 -1.11 2.12
N ASP A 465 -29.21 -0.88 3.34
CA ASP A 465 -30.62 -0.69 3.66
C ASP A 465 -31.08 0.77 3.47
N GLU A 466 -30.16 1.74 3.39
CA GLU A 466 -30.51 3.12 3.07
C GLU A 466 -30.95 3.28 1.60
N PRO A 467 -32.10 3.94 1.33
CA PRO A 467 -32.56 4.22 -0.04
C PRO A 467 -31.54 5.02 -0.87
N SER A 468 -30.75 5.88 -0.21
CA SER A 468 -29.63 6.64 -0.78
C SER A 468 -28.48 5.75 -1.27
N GLY A 469 -28.25 4.60 -0.62
CA GLY A 469 -27.18 3.66 -0.92
C GLY A 469 -27.44 2.75 -2.13
N ARG A 470 -28.72 2.50 -2.45
CA ARG A 470 -29.15 1.79 -3.67
C ARG A 470 -29.31 2.70 -4.89
N CYS A 471 -28.97 3.98 -4.78
CA CYS A 471 -29.31 5.01 -5.77
C CYS A 471 -28.35 5.03 -6.98
N LEU A 472 -28.00 3.85 -7.48
CA LEU A 472 -27.60 3.68 -8.87
C LEU A 472 -28.52 2.63 -9.45
N GLU A 473 -29.48 3.05 -10.28
CA GLU A 473 -30.35 2.14 -11.06
C GLU A 473 -29.52 1.11 -11.85
N GLN A 474 -28.24 1.42 -12.10
CA GLN A 474 -27.23 0.54 -12.68
C GLN A 474 -25.93 0.61 -11.91
N LEU A 475 -25.48 -0.54 -11.40
CA LEU A 475 -24.17 -0.67 -10.77
C LEU A 475 -23.06 -0.23 -11.74
N PRO A 476 -22.08 0.58 -11.30
CA PRO A 476 -21.03 1.10 -12.15
C PRO A 476 -20.06 0.02 -12.59
N VAL A 477 -19.91 -1.03 -11.79
CA VAL A 477 -19.10 -2.21 -12.09
C VAL A 477 -20.01 -3.43 -12.12
N ALA A 478 -20.03 -4.12 -13.26
CA ALA A 478 -20.56 -5.48 -13.30
C ALA A 478 -19.47 -6.43 -12.87
N TRP A 479 -19.84 -7.47 -12.12
CA TRP A 479 -18.88 -8.48 -11.74
C TRP A 479 -19.52 -9.85 -11.69
N SER A 480 -18.68 -10.87 -11.89
CA SER A 480 -19.02 -12.28 -11.75
C SER A 480 -17.87 -13.00 -11.06
N TRP A 481 -18.13 -14.21 -10.58
CA TRP A 481 -17.12 -15.01 -9.90
C TRP A 481 -17.40 -16.50 -10.08
N GLY A 482 -16.39 -17.33 -9.87
CA GLY A 482 -16.51 -18.78 -10.02
C GLY A 482 -15.38 -19.53 -9.33
N VAL A 483 -15.38 -20.85 -9.50
CA VAL A 483 -14.33 -21.74 -9.00
C VAL A 483 -13.38 -22.07 -10.14
N VAL A 484 -12.08 -22.05 -9.87
CA VAL A 484 -11.07 -22.43 -10.87
C VAL A 484 -11.25 -23.88 -11.30
N GLY A 485 -11.14 -24.14 -12.59
CA GLY A 485 -11.39 -25.45 -13.19
C GLY A 485 -12.87 -25.78 -13.40
N LYS A 486 -13.79 -24.88 -13.04
CA LYS A 486 -15.22 -24.98 -13.37
C LYS A 486 -15.61 -23.82 -14.29
N ASP A 487 -16.25 -24.14 -15.41
CA ASP A 487 -16.73 -23.14 -16.39
C ASP A 487 -18.02 -22.43 -15.96
N GLU A 488 -18.45 -22.59 -14.70
CA GLU A 488 -19.71 -22.08 -14.20
C GLU A 488 -19.51 -20.80 -13.36
N GLU A 489 -20.20 -19.73 -13.74
CA GLU A 489 -20.36 -18.55 -12.90
C GLU A 489 -21.29 -18.87 -11.72
N LEU A 490 -20.82 -18.59 -10.51
CA LEU A 490 -21.61 -18.81 -9.30
C LEU A 490 -22.58 -17.66 -9.05
N SER A 491 -23.68 -17.98 -8.36
CA SER A 491 -24.65 -16.98 -7.91
C SER A 491 -23.99 -15.91 -7.03
N THR A 492 -24.42 -14.66 -7.20
CA THR A 492 -23.99 -13.51 -6.41
C THR A 492 -24.76 -13.37 -5.09
N SER A 493 -25.72 -14.25 -4.78
CA SER A 493 -26.46 -14.22 -3.51
C SER A 493 -25.98 -15.27 -2.52
N ARG A 494 -25.84 -16.53 -2.95
CA ARG A 494 -25.40 -17.63 -2.12
C ARG A 494 -24.67 -18.70 -2.94
N ALA A 495 -23.57 -19.23 -2.40
CA ALA A 495 -22.85 -20.35 -2.99
C ALA A 495 -22.29 -21.31 -1.93
N THR A 496 -22.04 -22.55 -2.33
CA THR A 496 -21.35 -23.55 -1.51
C THR A 496 -19.99 -23.83 -2.12
N LEU A 497 -18.94 -23.77 -1.30
CA LEU A 497 -17.56 -24.01 -1.72
C LEU A 497 -16.95 -25.11 -0.88
N ALA A 498 -16.12 -25.95 -1.50
CA ALA A 498 -15.22 -26.81 -0.75
C ALA A 498 -14.12 -25.94 -0.10
N SER A 499 -13.61 -26.36 1.04
CA SER A 499 -12.57 -25.63 1.79
C SER A 499 -11.31 -25.26 0.99
N GLU A 500 -10.95 -26.11 0.04
CA GLU A 500 -9.78 -26.01 -0.84
C GLU A 500 -10.09 -25.34 -2.19
N ALA A 501 -11.35 -24.96 -2.41
CA ALA A 501 -11.76 -24.31 -3.65
C ALA A 501 -11.02 -22.99 -3.84
N ARG A 502 -10.39 -22.84 -5.00
CA ARG A 502 -9.81 -21.56 -5.43
C ARG A 502 -10.83 -20.83 -6.28
N ILE A 503 -10.98 -19.53 -6.05
CA ILE A 503 -11.98 -18.72 -6.74
C ILE A 503 -11.34 -17.72 -7.69
N TRP A 504 -12.14 -17.23 -8.63
CA TRP A 504 -11.82 -16.11 -9.48
C TRP A 504 -12.92 -15.08 -9.44
N LEU A 505 -12.58 -13.80 -9.60
CA LEU A 505 -13.54 -12.69 -9.67
C LEU A 505 -13.23 -11.84 -10.90
N LYS A 506 -14.24 -11.58 -11.72
CA LYS A 506 -14.16 -10.76 -12.91
C LYS A 506 -14.93 -9.47 -12.70
N PHE A 507 -14.32 -8.34 -12.99
CA PHE A 507 -14.92 -7.01 -12.90
C PHE A 507 -14.94 -6.37 -14.29
N GLU A 508 -16.02 -5.68 -14.63
CA GLU A 508 -16.19 -4.93 -15.86
C GLU A 508 -16.84 -3.58 -15.55
N SER A 509 -16.14 -2.49 -15.86
CA SER A 509 -16.67 -1.15 -15.69
C SER A 509 -17.70 -0.83 -16.78
N ARG A 510 -18.97 -0.71 -16.39
CA ARG A 510 -20.10 -0.38 -17.28
C ARG A 510 -20.44 1.11 -17.28
N TRP A 511 -19.74 1.89 -16.48
CA TRP A 511 -20.10 3.29 -16.26
C TRP A 511 -19.92 4.14 -17.54
N PRO A 512 -20.95 4.87 -17.99
CA PRO A 512 -20.91 5.59 -19.26
C PRO A 512 -20.03 6.84 -19.21
N ARG A 513 -19.81 7.41 -18.01
CA ARG A 513 -18.97 8.58 -17.81
C ARG A 513 -17.52 8.17 -17.55
N ALA A 514 -16.58 9.05 -17.86
CA ALA A 514 -15.15 8.82 -17.59
C ALA A 514 -14.79 9.03 -16.11
N GLN A 515 -15.62 8.48 -15.22
CA GLN A 515 -15.36 8.45 -13.80
C GLN A 515 -14.63 7.15 -13.47
N ARG A 516 -13.59 7.26 -12.66
CA ARG A 516 -12.86 6.12 -12.12
C ARG A 516 -13.63 5.52 -10.95
N TRP A 517 -13.57 4.21 -10.84
CA TRP A 517 -14.09 3.45 -9.72
C TRP A 517 -12.99 2.59 -9.10
N PHE A 518 -13.09 2.35 -7.81
CA PHE A 518 -12.20 1.52 -7.02
C PHE A 518 -13.04 0.38 -6.47
N VAL A 519 -12.62 -0.84 -6.74
CA VAL A 519 -13.30 -2.04 -6.25
C VAL A 519 -12.46 -2.65 -5.15
N ASN A 520 -13.01 -2.80 -3.95
CA ASN A 520 -12.40 -3.50 -2.84
C ASN A 520 -13.11 -4.83 -2.63
N VAL A 521 -12.34 -5.91 -2.54
CA VAL A 521 -12.87 -7.26 -2.32
C VAL A 521 -12.42 -7.73 -0.95
N ILE A 522 -13.37 -7.91 -0.05
CA ILE A 522 -13.13 -8.32 1.33
C ILE A 522 -13.78 -9.69 1.54
N TYR A 523 -13.00 -10.67 1.95
CA TYR A 523 -13.47 -11.98 2.37
C TYR A 523 -13.56 -12.01 3.90
N ILE A 524 -14.71 -12.39 4.43
CA ILE A 524 -14.88 -12.62 5.87
C ILE A 524 -15.01 -14.13 6.05
N ASP A 525 -14.03 -14.73 6.69
CA ASP A 525 -13.98 -16.18 6.82
C ASP A 525 -15.02 -16.73 7.82
N VAL A 526 -15.03 -18.06 7.97
CA VAL A 526 -15.96 -18.77 8.88
C VAL A 526 -15.78 -18.37 10.35
N ALA A 527 -14.63 -17.82 10.73
CA ALA A 527 -14.34 -17.34 12.07
C ALA A 527 -14.65 -15.84 12.23
N GLY A 528 -15.14 -15.19 11.18
CA GLY A 528 -15.47 -13.77 11.17
C GLY A 528 -14.26 -12.86 10.90
N ARG A 529 -13.09 -13.39 10.52
CA ARG A 529 -11.90 -12.59 10.25
C ARG A 529 -11.98 -11.94 8.87
N PRO A 530 -11.86 -10.62 8.77
CA PRO A 530 -11.91 -9.93 7.48
C PRO A 530 -10.52 -9.85 6.82
N TRP A 531 -10.47 -10.29 5.57
CA TRP A 531 -9.29 -10.32 4.71
C TRP A 531 -9.54 -9.52 3.46
N GLN A 532 -8.64 -8.60 3.10
CA GLN A 532 -8.73 -7.96 1.79
C GLN A 532 -8.04 -8.82 0.74
N LEU A 533 -8.81 -9.34 -0.22
CA LEU A 533 -8.31 -10.22 -1.28
C LEU A 533 -7.53 -9.47 -2.36
N ASN A 534 -7.75 -8.16 -2.49
CA ASN A 534 -7.06 -7.30 -3.44
C ASN A 534 -6.33 -6.16 -2.74
N ALA A 535 -5.56 -6.48 -1.69
CA ALA A 535 -4.83 -5.51 -0.88
C ALA A 535 -3.72 -4.84 -1.70
N ARG A 536 -4.12 -3.84 -2.48
CA ARG A 536 -3.24 -2.92 -3.20
C ARG A 536 -3.15 -1.62 -2.43
N VAL A 537 -2.16 -0.81 -2.74
CA VAL A 537 -1.95 0.50 -2.13
C VAL A 537 -1.74 1.40 -3.35
N PRO A 538 -2.68 2.29 -3.75
CA PRO A 538 -3.96 2.60 -3.11
C PRO A 538 -4.90 1.39 -3.08
N THR A 539 -5.78 1.38 -2.10
CA THR A 539 -6.59 0.21 -1.75
C THR A 539 -7.73 0.01 -2.74
N GLY A 540 -7.75 -1.19 -3.33
CA GLY A 540 -8.71 -1.62 -4.35
C GLY A 540 -8.15 -1.68 -5.77
N ILE A 541 -8.98 -2.19 -6.69
CA ILE A 541 -8.73 -2.23 -8.14
C ILE A 541 -9.28 -0.95 -8.75
N GLU A 542 -8.43 -0.10 -9.31
CA GLU A 542 -8.84 1.09 -10.07
C GLU A 542 -9.39 0.65 -11.44
N LEU A 543 -10.61 1.06 -11.79
CA LEU A 543 -11.30 0.78 -13.05
C LEU A 543 -11.69 2.09 -13.75
N GLU A 544 -11.31 2.23 -15.01
CA GLU A 544 -11.80 3.23 -15.95
C GLU A 544 -12.92 2.65 -16.82
N ARG A 545 -13.55 3.47 -17.67
CA ARG A 545 -14.66 3.04 -18.52
C ARG A 545 -14.20 1.95 -19.50
N GLY A 546 -14.90 0.81 -19.47
CA GLY A 546 -14.61 -0.34 -20.35
C GLY A 546 -13.44 -1.20 -19.88
N ASP A 547 -12.85 -0.88 -18.73
CA ASP A 547 -11.85 -1.74 -18.11
C ASP A 547 -12.48 -3.06 -17.68
N ARG A 548 -11.66 -4.11 -17.79
CA ARG A 548 -11.96 -5.45 -17.30
C ARG A 548 -10.81 -5.87 -16.43
N GLU A 549 -11.09 -6.44 -15.27
CA GLU A 549 -10.07 -6.91 -14.36
C GLU A 549 -10.44 -8.29 -13.86
N LEU A 550 -9.46 -9.17 -13.75
CA LEU A 550 -9.63 -10.54 -13.30
C LEU A 550 -8.74 -10.75 -12.08
N LEU A 551 -9.33 -11.16 -10.98
CA LEU A 551 -8.66 -11.49 -9.72
C LEU A 551 -8.69 -13.00 -9.55
N GLY A 552 -7.55 -13.61 -9.21
CA GLY A 552 -7.43 -15.06 -8.99
C GLY A 552 -6.96 -15.87 -10.17
N LEU A 553 -7.36 -15.55 -11.41
CA LEU A 553 -6.90 -16.29 -12.60
C LEU A 553 -5.64 -15.66 -13.18
N ARG A 554 -4.66 -16.52 -13.48
CA ARG A 554 -3.46 -16.16 -14.23
C ARG A 554 -3.56 -16.72 -15.65
N ALA A 555 -3.19 -15.91 -16.64
CA ALA A 555 -3.32 -16.27 -18.05
C ALA A 555 -2.46 -17.49 -18.42
N GLY A 556 -3.07 -18.68 -18.43
CA GLY A 556 -2.44 -19.95 -18.81
C GLY A 556 -1.91 -20.81 -17.66
N ALA A 557 -2.18 -20.44 -16.40
CA ALA A 557 -2.05 -21.37 -15.27
C ALA A 557 -3.42 -21.98 -14.95
N THR A 558 -3.58 -23.28 -15.21
CA THR A 558 -4.84 -24.02 -15.01
C THR A 558 -5.25 -24.16 -13.54
N GLU A 559 -4.32 -23.96 -12.60
CA GLU A 559 -4.56 -24.04 -11.14
C GLU A 559 -4.50 -22.69 -10.43
N ALA A 560 -4.31 -21.58 -11.18
CA ALA A 560 -4.23 -20.26 -10.58
C ALA A 560 -5.65 -19.78 -10.19
N GLY A 561 -5.88 -19.67 -8.88
CA GLY A 561 -7.07 -19.08 -8.26
C GLY A 561 -6.72 -18.37 -6.96
N LEU A 562 -7.60 -17.50 -6.46
CA LEU A 562 -7.48 -17.01 -5.08
C LEU A 562 -7.76 -18.15 -4.12
N ALA A 563 -6.76 -18.55 -3.34
CA ALA A 563 -6.98 -19.38 -2.17
C ALA A 563 -7.66 -18.53 -1.09
N LEU A 564 -8.78 -19.01 -0.56
CA LEU A 564 -9.46 -18.34 0.54
C LEU A 564 -8.68 -18.59 1.85
N PRO A 565 -8.31 -17.54 2.61
CA PRO A 565 -7.63 -17.70 3.89
C PRO A 565 -8.42 -18.62 4.84
N GLY A 566 -7.74 -19.59 5.45
CA GLY A 566 -8.34 -20.55 6.39
C GLY A 566 -8.21 -22.04 6.02
N GLY A 567 -7.80 -22.37 4.79
CA GLY A 567 -7.55 -23.76 4.37
C GLY A 567 -6.19 -24.33 4.78
N GLU A 568 -5.17 -23.48 4.94
CA GLU A 568 -3.79 -23.88 5.23
C GLU A 568 -3.44 -23.47 6.67
N GLY A 569 -3.41 -24.40 7.63
CA GLY A 569 -2.95 -24.05 8.99
C GLY A 569 -3.35 -24.93 10.19
N GLY A 570 -4.03 -26.07 10.02
CA GLY A 570 -4.14 -27.08 11.08
C GLY A 570 -5.10 -26.79 12.24
N VAL A 571 -5.72 -25.62 12.32
CA VAL A 571 -6.93 -25.43 13.13
C VAL A 571 -8.08 -25.99 12.30
N GLY A 572 -8.57 -27.18 12.67
CA GLY A 572 -9.44 -28.03 11.84
C GLY A 572 -10.45 -27.28 10.99
N LEU A 573 -10.54 -27.66 9.71
CA LEU A 573 -11.47 -27.11 8.72
C LEU A 573 -12.88 -27.01 9.30
N VAL A 574 -13.29 -25.79 9.67
CA VAL A 574 -14.62 -25.54 10.19
C VAL A 574 -15.52 -25.25 9.00
N SER A 575 -16.35 -26.22 8.63
CA SER A 575 -17.49 -25.95 7.75
C SER A 575 -18.34 -24.84 8.37
N GLY A 576 -18.76 -23.85 7.59
CA GLY A 576 -19.37 -22.66 8.17
C GLY A 576 -19.79 -21.62 7.14
N ARG A 577 -20.28 -20.49 7.65
CA ARG A 577 -20.70 -19.36 6.82
C ARG A 577 -19.56 -18.37 6.68
N ALA A 578 -19.15 -18.12 5.45
CA ALA A 578 -18.23 -17.05 5.09
C ALA A 578 -18.94 -16.00 4.22
N LYS A 579 -18.26 -14.90 3.90
CA LYS A 579 -18.81 -13.84 3.04
C LYS A 579 -17.77 -13.29 2.08
N ILE A 580 -18.18 -12.94 0.88
CA ILE A 580 -17.44 -12.03 0.00
C ILE A 580 -18.19 -10.71 -0.02
N VAL A 581 -17.48 -9.62 0.21
CA VAL A 581 -17.98 -8.26 0.21
C VAL A 581 -17.26 -7.49 -0.88
N VAL A 582 -18.01 -6.95 -1.83
CA VAL A 582 -17.50 -6.10 -2.90
C VAL A 582 -17.95 -4.67 -2.61
N VAL A 583 -16.99 -3.76 -2.44
CA VAL A 583 -17.25 -2.33 -2.19
C VAL A 583 -16.72 -1.52 -3.37
N GLU A 584 -17.61 -0.77 -4.01
CA GLU A 584 -17.31 0.06 -5.18
C GLU A 584 -17.39 1.54 -4.79
N THR A 585 -16.33 2.31 -5.05
CA THR A 585 -16.30 3.76 -4.74
C THR A 585 -15.53 4.55 -5.79
N PRO A 586 -15.80 5.85 -5.99
CA PRO A 586 -15.05 6.68 -6.94
C PRO A 586 -13.64 7.08 -6.44
N ARG A 587 -13.31 6.69 -5.20
CA ARG A 587 -12.05 6.93 -4.50
C ARG A 587 -11.64 5.63 -3.79
N PRO A 588 -10.36 5.33 -3.58
CA PRO A 588 -9.91 4.19 -2.82
C PRO A 588 -10.35 4.38 -1.36
N LEU A 589 -10.57 3.26 -0.70
CA LEU A 589 -10.91 3.24 0.71
C LEU A 589 -9.82 2.48 1.46
N GLU A 590 -9.24 3.11 2.47
CA GLU A 590 -8.28 2.43 3.34
C GLU A 590 -9.03 1.51 4.31
N PHE A 591 -8.94 0.20 4.11
CA PHE A 591 -9.53 -0.80 5.01
C PHE A 591 -8.51 -1.40 5.99
N GLY A 592 -7.24 -1.00 5.90
CA GLY A 592 -6.14 -1.65 6.63
C GLY A 592 -6.26 -1.61 8.16
N HIS A 593 -7.13 -0.77 8.74
CA HIS A 593 -7.41 -0.83 10.17
C HIS A 593 -8.38 -1.95 10.57
N LEU A 594 -9.27 -2.35 9.66
CA LEU A 594 -10.24 -3.42 9.88
C LEU A 594 -9.76 -4.77 9.35
N VAL A 595 -9.07 -4.79 8.21
CA VAL A 595 -8.81 -6.02 7.46
C VAL A 595 -7.33 -6.37 7.45
N CYS A 596 -7.04 -7.66 7.54
CA CYS A 596 -5.70 -8.18 7.28
C CYS A 596 -5.47 -8.26 5.77
N SER A 597 -4.29 -7.86 5.31
CA SER A 597 -3.84 -8.24 3.97
C SER A 597 -3.26 -9.65 4.04
N SER A 598 -3.85 -10.62 3.34
CA SER A 598 -3.26 -11.96 3.28
C SER A 598 -1.95 -11.90 2.47
N ARG A 599 -0.93 -12.68 2.85
CA ARG A 599 0.27 -12.83 1.99
C ARG A 599 -0.12 -13.27 0.58
N ALA A 600 -1.14 -14.14 0.47
CA ALA A 600 -1.71 -14.60 -0.80
C ALA A 600 -2.32 -13.46 -1.66
N SER A 601 -2.85 -12.38 -1.07
CA SER A 601 -3.44 -11.25 -1.81
C SER A 601 -2.42 -10.41 -2.60
N SER A 602 -1.12 -10.56 -2.33
CA SER A 602 -0.04 -9.84 -3.03
C SER A 602 0.38 -10.49 -4.36
N ILE A 603 -0.15 -11.68 -4.66
CA ILE A 603 0.26 -12.56 -5.77
C ILE A 603 -0.34 -12.13 -7.13
N ASP A 604 -1.40 -11.29 -7.14
CA ASP A 604 -2.18 -10.93 -8.34
C ASP A 604 -2.16 -9.42 -8.65
N ALA A 605 -1.10 -8.69 -8.28
CA ALA A 605 -1.15 -7.24 -8.18
C ALA A 605 -1.00 -6.45 -9.50
N TYR A 606 -0.69 -7.04 -10.65
CA TYR A 606 -1.00 -6.37 -11.92
C TYR A 606 -1.34 -7.36 -13.06
N ALA A 607 -2.63 -7.54 -13.29
CA ALA A 607 -3.11 -7.65 -14.66
C ALA A 607 -3.46 -6.22 -15.08
N MET A 608 -2.98 -5.81 -16.25
CA MET A 608 -3.24 -4.50 -16.83
C MET A 608 -4.20 -4.68 -17.99
N GLN A 609 -5.50 -4.60 -17.72
CA GLN A 609 -6.54 -4.66 -18.77
C GLN A 609 -7.39 -3.38 -18.71
N GLY A 610 -7.32 -2.56 -19.75
CA GLY A 610 -8.12 -1.33 -19.81
C GLY A 610 -7.75 -0.30 -20.88
N LEU A 611 -8.75 0.30 -21.50
CA LEU A 611 -8.66 1.16 -22.68
C LEU A 611 -8.56 2.66 -22.35
N ARG A 612 -7.87 3.40 -23.24
CA ARG A 612 -7.89 4.86 -23.47
C ARG A 612 -7.85 5.80 -22.24
N PRO A 613 -6.66 6.28 -21.82
CA PRO A 613 -6.56 7.37 -20.86
C PRO A 613 -7.17 8.68 -21.42
N ARG A 614 -7.73 9.53 -20.55
CA ARG A 614 -8.13 10.91 -20.89
C ARG A 614 -7.04 11.89 -20.49
N LYS A 615 -6.98 13.03 -21.19
CA LYS A 615 -6.17 14.19 -20.76
C LYS A 615 -6.61 14.64 -19.37
N SER A 616 -5.71 14.52 -18.39
CA SER A 616 -5.87 15.23 -17.13
C SER A 616 -5.69 16.73 -17.39
N PRO A 617 -6.55 17.60 -16.85
CA PRO A 617 -6.30 19.04 -16.90
C PRO A 617 -4.97 19.35 -16.20
N VAL A 618 -4.27 20.39 -16.68
CA VAL A 618 -3.05 20.90 -16.06
C VAL A 618 -3.32 21.12 -14.57
N ILE A 619 -2.66 20.34 -13.71
CA ILE A 619 -2.82 20.43 -12.26
C ILE A 619 -2.16 21.73 -11.82
N ARG A 620 -2.98 22.75 -11.53
CA ARG A 620 -2.52 23.89 -10.73
C ARG A 620 -2.28 23.38 -9.32
N ARG A 621 -1.15 23.77 -8.71
CA ARG A 621 -0.90 23.52 -7.28
C ARG A 621 -2.13 23.94 -6.49
N ARG A 622 -2.79 22.98 -5.86
CA ARG A 622 -3.87 23.21 -4.91
C ARG A 622 -3.24 23.03 -3.54
N GLY A 623 -3.53 23.93 -2.59
CA GLY A 623 -3.12 23.73 -1.20
C GLY A 623 -3.66 22.41 -0.63
N PRO A 624 -3.30 22.06 0.62
CA PRO A 624 -3.74 20.81 1.25
C PRO A 624 -5.26 20.70 1.12
N GLN A 625 -5.71 19.68 0.38
CA GLN A 625 -7.13 19.47 0.14
C GLN A 625 -7.64 18.51 1.22
N LEU A 626 -8.74 18.88 1.85
CA LEU A 626 -9.52 17.91 2.64
C LEU A 626 -9.77 16.67 1.79
N PRO A 627 -9.75 15.45 2.39
CA PRO A 627 -10.05 14.22 1.65
C PRO A 627 -11.38 14.38 0.92
N GLU A 628 -11.43 14.11 -0.38
CA GLU A 628 -12.67 14.33 -1.13
C GLU A 628 -13.76 13.38 -0.64
N LEU A 629 -14.97 13.92 -0.46
CA LEU A 629 -16.12 13.14 -0.01
C LEU A 629 -16.54 12.12 -1.06
N VAL A 630 -16.66 10.88 -0.63
CA VAL A 630 -17.35 9.86 -1.40
C VAL A 630 -18.85 10.10 -1.26
N LEU A 631 -19.48 10.55 -2.33
CA LEU A 631 -20.93 10.76 -2.40
C LEU A 631 -21.69 9.61 -3.08
N ARG A 632 -20.96 8.66 -3.66
CA ARG A 632 -21.49 7.54 -4.42
C ARG A 632 -20.71 6.29 -4.07
N TRP A 633 -21.42 5.21 -3.83
CA TRP A 633 -20.81 3.94 -3.48
C TRP A 633 -21.80 2.83 -3.83
N ALA A 634 -21.31 1.60 -3.95
CA ALA A 634 -22.14 0.41 -4.00
C ALA A 634 -21.50 -0.69 -3.16
N VAL A 635 -22.33 -1.51 -2.52
CA VAL A 635 -21.88 -2.65 -1.73
C VAL A 635 -22.69 -3.87 -2.12
N GLN A 636 -22.00 -4.99 -2.31
CA GLN A 636 -22.61 -6.29 -2.55
C GLN A 636 -22.02 -7.30 -1.59
N ILE A 637 -22.87 -8.13 -0.98
CA ILE A 637 -22.48 -9.15 0.00
C ILE A 637 -22.98 -10.49 -0.51
N VAL A 638 -22.06 -11.42 -0.73
CA VAL A 638 -22.34 -12.81 -1.11
C VAL A 638 -22.16 -13.70 0.08
N ASP A 639 -23.18 -14.49 0.41
CA ASP A 639 -23.09 -15.49 1.47
C ASP A 639 -22.47 -16.80 0.94
N LEU A 640 -21.47 -17.30 1.64
CA LEU A 640 -20.78 -18.54 1.29
C LEU A 640 -21.04 -19.60 2.36
N GLU A 641 -21.24 -20.84 1.94
CA GLU A 641 -21.24 -22.02 2.79
C GLU A 641 -19.98 -22.84 2.47
N ILE A 642 -18.99 -22.80 3.36
CA ILE A 642 -17.76 -23.59 3.23
C ILE A 642 -18.02 -24.98 3.79
N ARG A 643 -17.72 -26.01 3.02
CA ARG A 643 -17.88 -27.43 3.39
C ARG A 643 -16.56 -28.16 3.49
#